data_AF-A0A8C0XHG1-F1
#
_entry.id   AF-A0A8C0XHG1-F1
#
_cell.length_a   1.000
_cell.length_b   1.000
_cell.length_c   1.000
_cell.angle_alpha   90.00
_cell.angle_beta   90.00
_cell.angle_gamma   90.00
#
_symmetry.space_group_name_H-M   'P 1'
#
loop_
_entity.id
_entity.type
_entity.pdbx_description
1 polymer ?
#
loop_
_entity_poly.entity_id
_entity_poly.type
_entity_poly.pdbx_seq_one_letter_code
_entity_poly.pdbx_strand_id
1 'polypeptide(L)'
;ILVLMNQGYLQEAYLWTKQVLTIMEKSLVLLREVTDGSLYEGVAYGSYTTRSLFQYMFLVQRHFDINHFGHPWLKQHFAFMYRTILPGFQRTVAIADSNYNWFYGPESQLVFLDKFVMRNGSGNWLADQIRRNRVVEGPGTPSKGQRWCTLHTEFLWYDASLKSVPPPDFGTPTLHYFEDWGVVTYGSALPAEINRSFLSFKSGKLGGRAIYDIVHRNKYKDWIKGWRNFNAGHEHPDQNSFTFAPNGYTFFNNVLMFSPAVSKSCFSPWEGQVTEDCSSKWSKYKHDLAASCQGRVVAAVEKDGVVFIQGEGNIQRNLILLHPQLLLLVDQIHLGEESPLQTAASFFHNVDVPFEETVVDGVHGAFIRQRDGLYKMYWMDDTGYSEKATFASVTYPRGYPYNGTNYVNVTMHLRSPITRAAYLFIGPSVDVQSFSIHGDSQQLDVFIATTEHAYAVYLWTGETTGQSAFAQVIADHQKILFDQNSAIKSTTIPEVKDYAAIVEQNLQHFKPVFQLLEKQILSRVRNTASFRKTAERLLRFSDKRQTEEAIDRIFAISQQQQQSKSKKNRRAGKRYKFVDAVPDIFAQIEVNEKKVRQKAQILAQKELPIDEDEEMKDLLDFVDVTYEKHKNGGLIKGRFGQSQIVTATHSKAPSLSASYTRLFLILNIAIFFVMLAMQLTYFQRAQSLHGQRCLYAVLLIDSCILLWLYSSCSQSQC
;
A
#
# COMPACT_ATOMS: atom_id res chain seq x y z
N ILE A 1 -2.47 -23.75 -4.87
CA ILE A 1 -3.85 -24.23 -5.16
C ILE A 1 -3.95 -24.84 -6.57
N LEU A 2 -3.87 -24.04 -7.65
CA LEU A 2 -4.02 -24.53 -9.03
C LEU A 2 -3.03 -25.64 -9.44
N VAL A 3 -1.79 -25.60 -8.93
CA VAL A 3 -0.80 -26.66 -9.17
C VAL A 3 -1.27 -28.02 -8.62
N LEU A 4 -1.83 -28.04 -7.41
CA LEU A 4 -2.36 -29.25 -6.78
C LEU A 4 -3.60 -29.76 -7.51
N MET A 5 -4.48 -28.85 -7.93
CA MET A 5 -5.62 -29.18 -8.79
C MET A 5 -5.15 -29.90 -10.07
N ASN A 6 -4.15 -29.35 -10.76
CA ASN A 6 -3.59 -29.94 -11.98
C ASN A 6 -2.88 -31.28 -11.73
N GLN A 7 -2.31 -31.50 -10.54
CA GLN A 7 -1.71 -32.78 -10.14
C GLN A 7 -2.73 -33.82 -9.66
N GLY A 8 -4.02 -33.46 -9.55
CA GLY A 8 -5.10 -34.36 -9.16
C GLY A 8 -5.42 -34.40 -7.66
N TYR A 9 -4.85 -33.50 -6.85
CA TYR A 9 -5.19 -33.34 -5.44
C TYR A 9 -6.47 -32.51 -5.28
N LEU A 10 -7.59 -33.05 -5.72
CA LEU A 10 -8.82 -32.29 -5.96
C LEU A 10 -9.55 -31.87 -4.68
N GLN A 11 -9.51 -32.64 -3.60
CA GLN A 11 -10.28 -32.32 -2.38
C GLN A 11 -9.78 -31.06 -1.67
N GLU A 12 -8.47 -31.01 -1.36
CA GLU A 12 -7.83 -29.85 -0.73
C GLU A 12 -7.89 -28.63 -1.65
N ALA A 13 -7.56 -28.84 -2.93
CA ALA A 13 -7.57 -27.75 -3.91
C ALA A 13 -8.97 -27.17 -4.11
N TYR A 14 -10.05 -27.96 -4.01
CA TYR A 14 -11.43 -27.47 -4.12
C TYR A 14 -11.77 -26.52 -2.97
N LEU A 15 -11.51 -26.93 -1.73
CA LEU A 15 -11.76 -26.12 -0.54
C LEU A 15 -10.98 -24.80 -0.59
N TRP A 16 -9.70 -24.86 -0.93
CA TRP A 16 -8.86 -23.66 -1.02
C TRP A 16 -9.29 -22.75 -2.17
N THR A 17 -9.67 -23.31 -3.32
CA THR A 17 -10.18 -22.53 -4.45
C THR A 17 -11.47 -21.82 -4.06
N LYS A 18 -12.43 -22.53 -3.47
CA LYS A 18 -13.70 -21.96 -3.03
C LYS A 18 -13.49 -20.81 -2.04
N GLN A 19 -12.61 -20.98 -1.06
CA GLN A 19 -12.30 -19.94 -0.08
C GLN A 19 -11.68 -18.70 -0.72
N VAL A 20 -10.69 -18.88 -1.61
CA VAL A 20 -10.04 -17.77 -2.31
C VAL A 20 -11.03 -17.02 -3.19
N LEU A 21 -11.84 -17.73 -4.00
CA LEU A 21 -12.86 -17.10 -4.83
C LEU A 21 -13.88 -16.35 -3.95
N THR A 22 -14.34 -16.94 -2.84
CA THR A 22 -15.30 -16.27 -1.95
C THR A 22 -14.78 -14.93 -1.41
N ILE A 23 -13.50 -14.87 -1.02
CA ILE A 23 -12.89 -13.63 -0.49
C ILE A 23 -12.69 -12.61 -1.62
N MET A 24 -12.07 -13.03 -2.72
CA MET A 24 -11.68 -12.12 -3.80
C MET A 24 -12.87 -11.63 -4.63
N GLU A 25 -13.90 -12.45 -4.84
CA GLU A 25 -15.11 -12.01 -5.53
C GLU A 25 -15.88 -10.97 -4.70
N LYS A 26 -15.92 -11.11 -3.37
CA LYS A 26 -16.49 -10.09 -2.49
C LYS A 26 -15.72 -8.78 -2.58
N SER A 27 -14.39 -8.82 -2.48
CA SER A 27 -13.56 -7.61 -2.56
C SER A 27 -13.70 -6.92 -3.92
N LEU A 28 -13.77 -7.67 -5.01
CA LEU A 28 -14.02 -7.13 -6.35
C LEU A 28 -15.41 -6.48 -6.45
N VAL A 29 -16.45 -7.05 -5.84
CA VAL A 29 -17.77 -6.39 -5.81
C VAL A 29 -17.70 -5.05 -5.06
N LEU A 30 -17.04 -5.00 -3.91
CA LEU A 30 -16.86 -3.75 -3.15
C LEU A 30 -16.02 -2.72 -3.94
N LEU A 31 -14.99 -3.18 -4.65
CA LEU A 31 -14.11 -2.35 -5.47
C LEU A 31 -14.85 -1.65 -6.63
N ARG A 32 -16.07 -2.09 -7.00
CA ARG A 32 -16.89 -1.40 -8.00
C ARG A 32 -17.29 0.02 -7.58
N GLU A 33 -17.31 0.29 -6.28
CA GLU A 33 -17.65 1.62 -5.76
C GLU A 33 -16.49 2.62 -5.81
N VAL A 34 -15.27 2.13 -6.02
CA VAL A 34 -14.11 2.99 -6.26
C VAL A 34 -14.12 3.41 -7.73
N THR A 35 -14.61 4.61 -8.00
CA THR A 35 -14.93 5.07 -9.37
C THR A 35 -13.77 5.70 -10.12
N ASP A 36 -12.69 6.06 -9.43
CA ASP A 36 -11.53 6.79 -9.97
C ASP A 36 -10.32 5.89 -10.27
N GLY A 37 -10.45 4.58 -10.05
CA GLY A 37 -9.38 3.61 -10.29
C GLY A 37 -8.26 3.62 -9.23
N SER A 38 -8.39 4.41 -8.18
CA SER A 38 -7.39 4.56 -7.13
C SER A 38 -7.40 3.40 -6.12
N LEU A 39 -6.42 3.40 -5.20
CA LEU A 39 -6.42 2.58 -3.99
C LEU A 39 -6.00 3.47 -2.81
N TYR A 40 -6.76 3.40 -1.72
CA TYR A 40 -6.61 4.30 -0.57
C TYR A 40 -5.23 4.25 0.11
N GLU A 41 -4.56 3.10 0.05
CA GLU A 41 -3.21 2.88 0.61
C GLU A 41 -2.08 3.56 -0.20
N GLY A 42 -2.42 4.32 -1.24
CA GLY A 42 -1.45 5.04 -2.06
C GLY A 42 -0.79 4.19 -3.15
N VAL A 43 0.11 4.80 -3.91
CA VAL A 43 0.61 4.22 -5.18
C VAL A 43 1.55 3.04 -4.94
N ALA A 44 2.38 3.10 -3.90
CA ALA A 44 3.32 2.03 -3.59
C ALA A 44 2.59 0.75 -3.13
N TYR A 45 1.73 0.83 -2.12
CA TYR A 45 0.88 -0.31 -1.72
C TYR A 45 -0.16 -0.67 -2.79
N GLY A 46 -0.65 0.30 -3.56
CA GLY A 46 -1.48 0.03 -4.72
C GLY A 46 -0.81 -0.88 -5.74
N SER A 47 0.51 -0.71 -5.98
CA SER A 47 1.30 -1.61 -6.82
C SER A 47 1.45 -3.02 -6.23
N TYR A 48 1.50 -3.13 -4.89
CA TYR A 48 1.48 -4.41 -4.17
C TYR A 48 0.15 -5.12 -4.41
N THR A 49 -0.97 -4.44 -4.16
CA THR A 49 -2.32 -4.99 -4.31
C THR A 49 -2.58 -5.43 -5.75
N THR A 50 -2.26 -4.57 -6.72
CA THR A 50 -2.51 -4.85 -8.15
C THR A 50 -1.64 -5.96 -8.73
N ARG A 51 -0.41 -6.15 -8.22
CA ARG A 51 0.42 -7.32 -8.57
C ARG A 51 -0.35 -8.63 -8.38
N SER A 52 -0.99 -8.81 -7.22
CA SER A 52 -1.73 -10.04 -6.90
C SER A 52 -3.13 -10.04 -7.52
N LEU A 53 -3.81 -8.89 -7.54
CA LEU A 53 -5.15 -8.78 -8.09
C LEU A 53 -5.18 -9.08 -9.60
N PHE A 54 -4.18 -8.64 -10.36
CA PHE A 54 -4.11 -8.89 -11.80
C PHE A 54 -3.75 -10.36 -12.09
N GLN A 55 -2.90 -10.98 -11.26
CA GLN A 55 -2.68 -12.42 -11.31
C GLN A 55 -3.99 -13.19 -11.04
N TYR A 56 -4.76 -12.77 -10.04
CA TYR A 56 -6.07 -13.34 -9.76
C TYR A 56 -6.98 -13.25 -10.98
N MET A 57 -7.24 -12.04 -11.50
CA MET A 57 -8.11 -11.81 -12.66
C MET A 57 -7.68 -12.64 -13.88
N PHE A 58 -6.38 -12.69 -14.19
CA PHE A 58 -5.85 -13.49 -15.29
C PHE A 58 -6.08 -15.00 -15.08
N LEU A 59 -5.73 -15.51 -13.90
CA LEU A 59 -5.76 -16.95 -13.62
C LEU A 59 -7.19 -17.47 -13.51
N VAL A 60 -8.11 -16.74 -12.86
CA VAL A 60 -9.50 -17.18 -12.74
C VAL A 60 -10.24 -17.14 -14.08
N GLN A 61 -9.96 -16.15 -14.93
CA GLN A 61 -10.47 -16.17 -16.30
C GLN A 61 -9.91 -17.38 -17.06
N ARG A 62 -8.59 -17.59 -17.02
CA ARG A 62 -7.94 -18.67 -17.76
C ARG A 62 -8.41 -20.06 -17.34
N HIS A 63 -8.57 -20.28 -16.03
CA HIS A 63 -8.79 -21.62 -15.48
C HIS A 63 -10.26 -21.93 -15.18
N PHE A 64 -11.08 -20.91 -14.91
CA PHE A 64 -12.47 -21.08 -14.49
C PHE A 64 -13.45 -20.28 -15.34
N ASP A 65 -13.01 -19.50 -16.33
CA ASP A 65 -13.89 -18.64 -17.13
C ASP A 65 -14.70 -17.65 -16.29
N ILE A 66 -14.04 -17.06 -15.28
CA ILE A 66 -14.58 -15.97 -14.46
C ILE A 66 -13.96 -14.66 -14.95
N ASN A 67 -14.76 -13.81 -15.60
CA ASN A 67 -14.25 -12.62 -16.29
C ASN A 67 -14.41 -11.34 -15.47
N HIS A 68 -13.29 -10.67 -15.21
CA HIS A 68 -13.23 -9.37 -14.53
C HIS A 68 -12.61 -8.25 -15.37
N PHE A 69 -12.28 -8.48 -16.64
CA PHE A 69 -11.63 -7.47 -17.47
C PHE A 69 -12.56 -6.30 -17.84
N GLY A 70 -13.88 -6.48 -17.69
CA GLY A 70 -14.88 -5.41 -17.84
C GLY A 70 -15.10 -4.56 -16.59
N HIS A 71 -14.39 -4.80 -15.49
CA HIS A 71 -14.62 -4.16 -14.20
C HIS A 71 -14.44 -2.63 -14.26
N PRO A 72 -15.37 -1.82 -13.69
CA PRO A 72 -15.33 -0.35 -13.83
C PRO A 72 -14.05 0.27 -13.26
N TRP A 73 -13.66 -0.09 -12.03
CA TRP A 73 -12.40 0.36 -11.42
C TRP A 73 -11.17 0.04 -12.29
N LEU A 74 -11.14 -1.15 -12.92
CA LEU A 74 -9.99 -1.59 -13.71
C LEU A 74 -9.79 -0.72 -14.95
N LYS A 75 -10.90 -0.24 -15.55
CA LYS A 75 -10.86 0.69 -16.70
C LYS A 75 -10.29 2.06 -16.33
N GLN A 76 -10.42 2.46 -15.07
CA GLN A 76 -9.91 3.74 -14.58
C GLN A 76 -8.50 3.63 -13.99
N HIS A 77 -8.03 2.43 -13.66
CA HIS A 77 -6.78 2.22 -12.96
C HIS A 77 -5.52 2.74 -13.70
N PHE A 78 -5.57 2.91 -15.03
CA PHE A 78 -4.49 3.59 -15.74
C PHE A 78 -4.28 5.03 -15.26
N ALA A 79 -5.36 5.75 -14.94
CA ALA A 79 -5.28 7.11 -14.41
C ALA A 79 -4.51 7.15 -13.08
N PHE A 80 -4.72 6.17 -12.20
CA PHE A 80 -3.99 6.07 -10.93
C PHE A 80 -2.47 5.96 -11.13
N MET A 81 -2.00 5.27 -12.17
CA MET A 81 -0.57 5.14 -12.46
C MET A 81 -0.01 6.31 -13.28
N TYR A 82 -0.80 6.85 -14.21
CA TYR A 82 -0.39 7.92 -15.10
C TYR A 82 -0.43 9.29 -14.43
N ARG A 83 -1.40 9.55 -13.55
CA ARG A 83 -1.60 10.88 -12.95
C ARG A 83 -0.87 11.10 -11.63
N THR A 84 -0.28 10.05 -11.05
CA THR A 84 0.44 10.14 -9.78
C THR A 84 1.96 10.10 -9.95
N ILE A 85 2.45 9.98 -11.17
CA ILE A 85 3.88 9.98 -11.48
C ILE A 85 4.39 11.41 -11.67
N LEU A 86 5.52 11.73 -11.04
CA LEU A 86 6.17 13.04 -11.15
C LEU A 86 6.91 13.20 -12.49
N PRO A 87 7.23 14.43 -12.88
CA PRO A 87 8.06 14.72 -14.03
C PRO A 87 9.36 13.90 -14.02
N GLY A 88 9.74 13.36 -15.18
CA GLY A 88 10.93 12.50 -15.33
C GLY A 88 10.70 11.01 -15.06
N PHE A 89 9.48 10.59 -14.70
CA PHE A 89 9.07 9.18 -14.64
C PHE A 89 9.80 8.31 -13.60
N GLN A 90 10.37 8.91 -12.55
CA GLN A 90 11.16 8.22 -11.53
C GLN A 90 10.46 8.08 -10.17
N ARG A 91 9.67 9.09 -9.81
CA ARG A 91 9.00 9.21 -8.51
C ARG A 91 7.49 9.24 -8.69
N THR A 92 6.78 8.86 -7.65
CA THR A 92 5.32 9.04 -7.52
C THR A 92 5.01 10.05 -6.43
N VAL A 93 3.75 10.43 -6.32
CA VAL A 93 3.26 11.39 -5.31
C VAL A 93 3.57 10.98 -3.87
N ALA A 94 3.84 9.69 -3.61
CA ALA A 94 4.27 9.15 -2.32
C ALA A 94 3.38 9.49 -1.11
N ILE A 95 2.06 9.61 -1.35
CA ILE A 95 1.03 9.69 -0.31
C ILE A 95 0.88 8.34 0.40
N ALA A 96 0.55 8.38 1.70
CA ALA A 96 0.47 7.23 2.59
C ALA A 96 1.83 6.54 2.78
N ASP A 97 1.85 5.38 3.45
CA ASP A 97 3.08 4.59 3.56
C ASP A 97 3.62 4.22 2.18
N SER A 98 4.74 4.84 1.81
CA SER A 98 5.26 4.73 0.45
C SER A 98 6.78 4.68 0.44
N ASN A 99 7.31 4.06 -0.62
CA ASN A 99 8.64 4.39 -1.09
C ASN A 99 8.58 5.62 -2.02
N TYR A 100 9.70 5.95 -2.67
CA TYR A 100 9.75 7.03 -3.66
C TYR A 100 8.85 6.79 -4.90
N ASN A 101 8.40 5.55 -5.15
CA ASN A 101 7.68 5.22 -6.38
C ASN A 101 6.65 4.05 -6.25
N TRP A 102 7.07 2.81 -6.52
CA TRP A 102 6.24 1.60 -6.48
C TRP A 102 6.97 0.47 -5.75
N PHE A 103 6.26 -0.38 -5.02
CA PHE A 103 6.85 -1.57 -4.43
C PHE A 103 7.06 -2.70 -5.44
N TYR A 104 6.16 -2.88 -6.41
CA TYR A 104 6.24 -3.95 -7.40
C TYR A 104 5.92 -3.46 -8.82
N GLY A 105 6.77 -3.79 -9.78
CA GLY A 105 6.65 -3.33 -11.17
C GLY A 105 7.02 -1.84 -11.30
N PRO A 106 6.16 -1.00 -11.91
CA PRO A 106 4.77 -1.25 -12.31
C PRO A 106 4.58 -1.73 -13.76
N GLU A 107 5.65 -1.99 -14.50
CA GLU A 107 5.56 -2.32 -15.93
C GLU A 107 4.67 -3.53 -16.19
N SER A 108 4.76 -4.56 -15.33
CA SER A 108 3.89 -5.74 -15.42
C SER A 108 2.39 -5.39 -15.35
N GLN A 109 2.01 -4.45 -14.48
CA GLN A 109 0.63 -4.00 -14.33
C GLN A 109 0.19 -3.16 -15.54
N LEU A 110 1.08 -2.30 -16.05
CA LEU A 110 0.79 -1.43 -17.19
C LEU A 110 0.60 -2.20 -18.49
N VAL A 111 1.47 -3.17 -18.79
CA VAL A 111 1.31 -4.01 -20.00
C VAL A 111 0.10 -4.95 -19.87
N PHE A 112 -0.27 -5.35 -18.65
CA PHE A 112 -1.53 -6.07 -18.40
C PHE A 112 -2.75 -5.20 -18.74
N LEU A 113 -2.78 -3.95 -18.27
CA LEU A 113 -3.86 -3.02 -18.60
C LEU A 113 -3.95 -2.79 -20.11
N ASP A 114 -2.81 -2.67 -20.79
CA ASP A 114 -2.82 -2.46 -22.24
C ASP A 114 -3.36 -3.70 -22.98
N LYS A 115 -2.88 -4.90 -22.64
CA LYS A 115 -3.31 -6.14 -23.30
C LYS A 115 -4.77 -6.48 -23.04
N PHE A 116 -5.26 -6.32 -21.82
CA PHE A 116 -6.57 -6.85 -21.42
C PHE A 116 -7.66 -5.79 -21.27
N VAL A 117 -7.32 -4.49 -21.26
CA VAL A 117 -8.27 -3.41 -20.95
C VAL A 117 -8.27 -2.31 -22.02
N MET A 118 -7.15 -1.59 -22.18
CA MET A 118 -7.09 -0.37 -22.99
C MET A 118 -6.85 -0.64 -24.47
N ARG A 119 -5.95 -1.58 -24.78
CA ARG A 119 -5.58 -2.03 -26.12
C ARG A 119 -5.24 -0.90 -27.09
N ASN A 120 -4.53 0.11 -26.61
CA ASN A 120 -4.24 1.33 -27.36
C ASN A 120 -2.75 1.71 -27.39
N GLY A 121 -1.89 1.01 -26.64
CA GLY A 121 -0.45 1.27 -26.62
C GLY A 121 0.03 2.18 -25.48
N SER A 122 -0.88 2.83 -24.74
CA SER A 122 -0.53 3.78 -23.68
C SER A 122 0.05 3.11 -22.43
N GLY A 123 -0.38 1.88 -22.13
CA GLY A 123 0.19 1.11 -21.02
C GLY A 123 1.62 0.67 -21.34
N ASN A 124 1.84 0.17 -22.55
CA ASN A 124 3.17 -0.18 -23.06
C ASN A 124 4.09 1.04 -23.07
N TRP A 125 3.59 2.20 -23.55
CA TRP A 125 4.36 3.43 -23.54
C TRP A 125 4.78 3.85 -22.15
N LEU A 126 3.86 3.89 -21.16
CA LEU A 126 4.20 4.31 -19.81
C LEU A 126 5.18 3.32 -19.14
N ALA A 127 5.02 2.02 -19.40
CA ALA A 127 5.98 1.01 -18.96
C ALA A 127 7.39 1.28 -19.52
N ASP A 128 7.50 1.64 -20.80
CA ASP A 128 8.78 1.99 -21.43
C ASP A 128 9.37 3.28 -20.84
N GLN A 129 8.55 4.29 -20.56
CA GLN A 129 8.97 5.53 -19.88
C GLN A 129 9.56 5.26 -18.51
N ILE A 130 8.92 4.42 -17.70
CA ILE A 130 9.37 4.09 -16.36
C ILE A 130 10.64 3.23 -16.43
N ARG A 131 10.65 2.20 -17.29
CA ARG A 131 11.78 1.28 -17.44
C ARG A 131 13.06 2.00 -17.83
N ARG A 132 12.98 2.95 -18.80
CA ARG A 132 14.14 3.68 -19.31
C ARG A 132 14.70 4.72 -18.33
N ASN A 133 13.85 5.26 -17.45
CA ASN A 133 14.24 6.31 -16.52
C ASN A 133 14.55 5.78 -15.11
N ARG A 134 14.43 4.48 -14.86
CA ARG A 134 14.58 3.91 -13.52
C ARG A 134 15.96 4.20 -12.91
N VAL A 135 15.96 4.63 -11.65
CA VAL A 135 17.17 4.94 -10.88
C VAL A 135 17.98 3.66 -10.64
N VAL A 136 19.29 3.73 -10.92
CA VAL A 136 20.23 2.60 -10.77
C VAL A 136 20.82 2.54 -9.36
N GLU A 137 21.15 3.69 -8.79
CA GLU A 137 21.71 3.84 -7.44
C GLU A 137 21.20 5.13 -6.79
N GLY A 138 21.00 5.11 -5.46
CA GLY A 138 20.48 6.24 -4.68
C GLY A 138 18.96 6.23 -4.45
N PRO A 139 18.39 7.36 -4.01
CA PRO A 139 16.95 7.49 -3.70
C PRO A 139 16.06 7.07 -4.88
N GLY A 140 15.10 6.19 -4.61
CA GLY A 140 14.20 5.63 -5.63
C GLY A 140 14.69 4.36 -6.34
N THR A 141 15.88 3.87 -6.01
CA THR A 141 16.35 2.54 -6.48
C THR A 141 15.42 1.44 -5.95
N PRO A 142 14.90 0.54 -6.79
CA PRO A 142 14.03 -0.54 -6.34
C PRO A 142 14.82 -1.54 -5.47
N SER A 143 14.23 -1.94 -4.34
CA SER A 143 14.90 -2.80 -3.37
C SER A 143 15.29 -4.16 -3.95
N LYS A 144 16.39 -4.75 -3.44
CA LYS A 144 16.91 -6.05 -3.93
C LYS A 144 15.87 -7.18 -3.85
N GLY A 145 15.00 -7.15 -2.84
CA GLY A 145 13.93 -8.15 -2.64
C GLY A 145 12.73 -8.00 -3.57
N GLN A 146 12.51 -6.82 -4.14
CA GLN A 146 11.30 -6.51 -4.91
C GLN A 146 11.55 -6.35 -6.41
N ARG A 147 12.73 -5.83 -6.80
CA ARG A 147 13.04 -5.36 -8.17
C ARG A 147 12.87 -6.37 -9.31
N TRP A 148 12.88 -7.68 -9.03
CA TRP A 148 12.76 -8.73 -10.05
C TRP A 148 11.45 -9.52 -9.96
N CYS A 149 10.59 -9.18 -9.00
CA CYS A 149 9.42 -9.98 -8.65
C CYS A 149 8.44 -10.15 -9.83
N THR A 150 8.24 -9.11 -10.63
CA THR A 150 7.18 -9.05 -11.66
C THR A 150 7.69 -9.16 -13.10
N LEU A 151 9.00 -9.35 -13.32
CA LEU A 151 9.58 -9.45 -14.68
C LEU A 151 8.97 -10.59 -15.50
N HIS A 152 8.65 -11.71 -14.85
CA HIS A 152 8.08 -12.87 -15.53
C HIS A 152 6.64 -12.62 -16.00
N THR A 153 5.81 -11.92 -15.21
CA THR A 153 4.44 -11.57 -15.61
C THR A 153 4.42 -10.44 -16.63
N GLU A 154 5.34 -9.48 -16.53
CA GLU A 154 5.56 -8.45 -17.56
C GLU A 154 5.83 -9.11 -18.92
N PHE A 155 6.75 -10.07 -18.97
CA PHE A 155 7.06 -10.82 -20.19
C PHE A 155 5.84 -11.57 -20.75
N LEU A 156 5.07 -12.25 -19.90
CA LEU A 156 3.90 -13.03 -20.32
C LEU A 156 2.72 -12.15 -20.78
N TRP A 157 2.56 -10.99 -20.15
CA TRP A 157 1.43 -10.09 -20.39
C TRP A 157 1.72 -8.98 -21.38
N TYR A 158 2.96 -8.79 -21.82
CA TYR A 158 3.25 -7.90 -22.93
C TYR A 158 2.57 -8.36 -24.23
N ASP A 159 2.07 -7.41 -25.02
CA ASP A 159 1.52 -7.62 -26.35
C ASP A 159 2.27 -6.72 -27.34
N ALA A 160 3.20 -7.33 -28.08
CA ALA A 160 4.07 -6.61 -29.03
C ALA A 160 3.33 -6.07 -30.26
N SER A 161 2.07 -6.48 -30.49
CA SER A 161 1.23 -5.93 -31.56
C SER A 161 0.73 -4.52 -31.24
N LEU A 162 0.62 -4.19 -29.95
CA LEU A 162 0.28 -2.85 -29.46
C LEU A 162 1.56 -2.01 -29.36
N LYS A 163 1.76 -1.12 -30.34
CA LYS A 163 2.92 -0.22 -30.33
C LYS A 163 2.83 0.75 -29.15
N SER A 164 3.98 1.10 -28.57
CA SER A 164 4.05 2.13 -27.54
C SER A 164 3.60 3.47 -28.12
N VAL A 165 2.44 3.96 -27.66
CA VAL A 165 1.84 5.23 -28.08
C VAL A 165 1.54 6.05 -26.82
N PRO A 166 2.01 7.30 -26.69
CA PRO A 166 1.68 8.14 -25.55
C PRO A 166 0.17 8.43 -25.49
N PRO A 167 -0.40 8.64 -24.29
CA PRO A 167 -1.73 9.25 -24.17
C PRO A 167 -1.82 10.57 -24.95
N PRO A 168 -2.98 10.92 -25.53
CA PRO A 168 -3.12 12.11 -26.37
C PRO A 168 -2.76 13.45 -25.70
N ASP A 169 -2.83 13.50 -24.38
CA ASP A 169 -2.55 14.69 -23.57
C ASP A 169 -1.12 14.72 -23.02
N PHE A 170 -0.28 13.74 -23.36
CA PHE A 170 1.12 13.74 -22.92
C PHE A 170 1.85 15.01 -23.37
N GLY A 171 2.62 15.61 -22.46
CA GLY A 171 3.31 16.88 -22.68
C GLY A 171 2.47 18.12 -22.34
N THR A 172 1.18 17.95 -22.04
CA THR A 172 0.29 19.03 -21.59
C THR A 172 0.03 18.87 -20.08
N PRO A 173 0.38 19.87 -19.26
CA PRO A 173 0.12 19.80 -17.82
C PRO A 173 -1.40 19.75 -17.60
N THR A 174 -1.87 18.67 -16.98
CA THR A 174 -3.31 18.37 -16.86
C THR A 174 -3.69 18.23 -15.39
N LEU A 175 -4.79 18.88 -14.99
CA LEU A 175 -5.39 18.69 -13.67
C LEU A 175 -6.24 17.41 -13.65
N HIS A 176 -6.08 16.59 -12.63
CA HIS A 176 -6.86 15.38 -12.42
C HIS A 176 -7.25 15.26 -10.94
N TYR A 177 -8.52 14.97 -10.67
CA TYR A 177 -9.06 14.75 -9.34
C TYR A 177 -9.53 13.30 -9.20
N PHE A 178 -8.99 12.61 -8.20
CA PHE A 178 -9.41 11.29 -7.76
C PHE A 178 -10.51 11.45 -6.71
N GLU A 179 -11.78 11.35 -7.12
CA GLU A 179 -12.91 11.67 -6.26
C GLU A 179 -13.21 10.66 -5.15
N ASP A 180 -12.71 9.44 -5.28
CA ASP A 180 -12.77 8.43 -4.22
C ASP A 180 -11.60 8.61 -3.25
N TRP A 181 -10.39 8.77 -3.78
CA TRP A 181 -9.18 8.95 -2.96
C TRP A 181 -9.13 10.30 -2.23
N GLY A 182 -9.74 11.33 -2.82
CA GLY A 182 -9.67 12.71 -2.35
C GLY A 182 -8.33 13.39 -2.66
N VAL A 183 -7.75 13.10 -3.82
CA VAL A 183 -6.44 13.63 -4.24
C VAL A 183 -6.55 14.37 -5.56
N VAL A 184 -6.03 15.59 -5.61
CA VAL A 184 -5.83 16.36 -6.84
C VAL A 184 -4.37 16.26 -7.25
N THR A 185 -4.13 16.13 -8.55
CA THR A 185 -2.80 16.20 -9.17
C THR A 185 -2.82 17.13 -10.37
N TYR A 186 -1.70 17.79 -10.65
CA TYR A 186 -1.49 18.64 -11.81
C TYR A 186 -0.06 18.46 -12.33
N GLY A 187 0.10 18.38 -13.64
CA GLY A 187 1.43 18.30 -14.27
C GLY A 187 2.13 16.93 -14.12
N SER A 188 1.35 15.86 -14.00
CA SER A 188 1.87 14.49 -13.95
C SER A 188 2.36 13.97 -15.31
N ALA A 189 3.25 12.98 -15.26
CA ALA A 189 3.80 12.31 -16.44
C ALA A 189 4.41 13.24 -17.50
N LEU A 190 4.99 14.35 -17.07
CA LEU A 190 5.72 15.27 -17.93
C LEU A 190 7.21 14.89 -18.04
N PRO A 191 7.91 15.33 -19.09
CA PRO A 191 9.36 15.39 -19.07
C PRO A 191 9.87 16.25 -17.92
N ALA A 192 11.05 15.93 -17.38
CA ALA A 192 11.72 16.75 -16.38
C ALA A 192 12.42 17.93 -17.08
N GLU A 193 11.68 19.04 -17.23
CA GLU A 193 12.10 20.26 -17.92
C GLU A 193 11.74 21.49 -17.10
N ILE A 194 12.38 22.63 -17.40
CA ILE A 194 12.06 23.92 -16.78
C ILE A 194 10.59 24.27 -17.10
N ASN A 195 9.89 24.82 -16.11
CA ASN A 195 8.46 25.15 -16.17
C ASN A 195 7.52 23.96 -16.40
N ARG A 196 8.01 22.71 -16.23
CA ARG A 196 7.17 21.49 -16.17
C ARG A 196 7.06 21.02 -14.73
N SER A 197 6.16 21.67 -14.01
CA SER A 197 5.99 21.48 -12.57
C SER A 197 4.89 20.49 -12.25
N PHE A 198 5.03 19.81 -11.12
CA PHE A 198 3.98 18.95 -10.57
C PHE A 198 3.44 19.53 -9.27
N LEU A 199 2.13 19.43 -9.09
CA LEU A 199 1.44 19.80 -7.85
C LEU A 199 0.46 18.70 -7.47
N SER A 200 0.40 18.34 -6.20
CA SER A 200 -0.64 17.49 -5.66
C SER A 200 -1.23 18.05 -4.37
N PHE A 201 -2.46 17.66 -4.07
CA PHE A 201 -3.17 18.05 -2.86
C PHE A 201 -4.07 16.90 -2.39
N LYS A 202 -4.04 16.52 -1.11
CA LYS A 202 -4.91 15.49 -0.53
C LYS A 202 -5.83 16.11 0.52
N SER A 203 -7.13 15.88 0.37
CA SER A 203 -8.13 16.12 1.41
C SER A 203 -9.36 15.27 1.12
N GLY A 204 -9.43 14.12 1.79
CA GLY A 204 -10.41 13.07 1.50
C GLY A 204 -10.84 12.28 2.73
N LYS A 205 -11.75 11.33 2.52
CA LYS A 205 -12.25 10.44 3.58
C LYS A 205 -11.23 9.33 3.86
N LEU A 206 -11.08 8.97 5.14
CA LEU A 206 -10.30 7.79 5.54
C LEU A 206 -10.81 6.53 4.80
N GLY A 207 -9.89 5.74 4.24
CA GLY A 207 -10.18 4.56 3.42
C GLY A 207 -10.63 4.89 1.99
N GLY A 208 -10.67 6.16 1.60
CA GLY A 208 -11.37 6.61 0.40
C GLY A 208 -12.89 6.64 0.58
N ARG A 209 -13.58 7.38 -0.28
CA ARG A 209 -15.03 7.61 -0.19
C ARG A 209 -15.81 6.29 -0.20
N ALA A 210 -15.44 5.32 -1.04
CA ALA A 210 -16.15 4.04 -1.12
C ALA A 210 -16.16 3.30 0.22
N ILE A 211 -14.98 3.06 0.81
CA ILE A 211 -14.87 2.34 2.09
C ILE A 211 -15.56 3.12 3.20
N TYR A 212 -15.30 4.42 3.29
CA TYR A 212 -15.91 5.28 4.29
C TYR A 212 -17.44 5.22 4.24
N ASP A 213 -18.04 5.40 3.05
CA ASP A 213 -19.49 5.39 2.90
C ASP A 213 -20.08 3.99 3.10
N ILE A 214 -19.37 2.91 2.72
CA ILE A 214 -19.79 1.53 3.02
C ILE A 214 -19.91 1.31 4.52
N VAL A 215 -18.90 1.74 5.29
CA VAL A 215 -18.86 1.60 6.75
C VAL A 215 -19.94 2.47 7.40
N HIS A 216 -19.97 3.77 7.09
CA HIS A 216 -20.82 4.74 7.78
C HIS A 216 -22.31 4.64 7.39
N ARG A 217 -22.60 4.14 6.19
CA ARG A 217 -23.99 3.93 5.73
C ARG A 217 -24.45 2.48 5.85
N ASN A 218 -23.62 1.62 6.45
CA ASN A 218 -23.93 0.21 6.69
C ASN A 218 -24.37 -0.53 5.41
N LYS A 219 -23.58 -0.39 4.34
CA LYS A 219 -23.78 -1.07 3.05
C LYS A 219 -23.22 -2.50 3.12
N TYR A 220 -23.71 -3.39 2.26
CA TYR A 220 -23.29 -4.80 2.17
C TYR A 220 -23.41 -5.55 3.51
N LYS A 221 -24.55 -5.41 4.18
CA LYS A 221 -24.79 -5.89 5.56
C LYS A 221 -24.49 -7.37 5.79
N ASP A 222 -24.59 -8.20 4.76
CA ASP A 222 -24.26 -9.63 4.86
C ASP A 222 -22.76 -9.87 5.06
N TRP A 223 -21.92 -8.92 4.67
CA TRP A 223 -20.46 -9.06 4.61
C TRP A 223 -19.73 -8.10 5.55
N ILE A 224 -20.21 -6.87 5.69
CA ILE A 224 -19.51 -5.77 6.35
C ILE A 224 -20.12 -5.46 7.72
N LYS A 225 -19.26 -5.40 8.73
CA LYS A 225 -19.56 -5.08 10.12
C LYS A 225 -18.65 -3.93 10.58
N GLY A 226 -18.83 -2.78 9.96
CA GLY A 226 -18.03 -1.58 10.22
C GLY A 226 -16.56 -1.71 9.82
N TRP A 227 -15.68 -0.96 10.50
CA TRP A 227 -14.25 -0.91 10.23
C TRP A 227 -13.51 -2.23 10.46
N ARG A 228 -14.11 -3.22 11.14
CA ARG A 228 -13.50 -4.55 11.33
C ARG A 228 -13.14 -5.24 10.01
N ASN A 229 -13.84 -4.91 8.92
CA ASN A 229 -13.62 -5.50 7.60
C ASN A 229 -12.61 -4.75 6.73
N PHE A 230 -12.06 -3.62 7.18
CA PHE A 230 -11.17 -2.76 6.40
C PHE A 230 -9.92 -2.39 7.21
N ASN A 231 -8.81 -2.08 6.51
CA ASN A 231 -7.54 -1.74 7.15
C ASN A 231 -6.94 -0.43 6.63
N ALA A 232 -7.26 0.69 7.30
CA ALA A 232 -6.74 2.01 6.94
C ALA A 232 -5.42 2.38 7.64
N GLY A 233 -4.71 1.43 8.27
CA GLY A 233 -3.53 1.80 9.07
C GLY A 233 -2.34 2.31 8.26
N HIS A 234 -2.27 2.08 6.94
CA HIS A 234 -1.22 2.63 6.07
C HIS A 234 -1.48 4.10 5.69
N GLU A 235 -2.68 4.64 5.97
CA GLU A 235 -2.94 6.06 5.77
C GLU A 235 -2.27 6.92 6.82
N HIS A 236 -1.91 8.15 6.43
CA HIS A 236 -1.26 9.11 7.30
C HIS A 236 -2.27 10.15 7.82
N PRO A 237 -1.95 10.87 8.92
CA PRO A 237 -2.66 12.09 9.32
C PRO A 237 -2.31 13.26 8.37
N ASP A 238 -2.69 13.14 7.10
CA ASP A 238 -2.19 13.97 5.99
C ASP A 238 -3.31 14.72 5.23
N GLN A 239 -4.49 14.91 5.84
CA GLN A 239 -5.56 15.69 5.21
C GLN A 239 -5.17 17.17 5.09
N ASN A 240 -5.44 17.81 3.96
CA ASN A 240 -4.89 19.11 3.52
C ASN A 240 -3.36 19.13 3.27
N SER A 241 -2.72 17.97 3.08
CA SER A 241 -1.32 17.91 2.62
C SER A 241 -1.20 18.29 1.14
N PHE A 242 0.00 18.70 0.74
CA PHE A 242 0.32 18.98 -0.67
C PHE A 242 1.77 18.60 -0.99
N THR A 243 2.07 18.41 -2.27
CA THR A 243 3.44 18.25 -2.76
C THR A 243 3.62 19.18 -3.93
N PHE A 244 4.74 19.89 -3.98
CA PHE A 244 5.07 20.79 -5.08
C PHE A 244 6.44 20.44 -5.63
N ALA A 245 6.53 20.12 -6.91
CA ALA A 245 7.78 19.80 -7.57
C ALA A 245 8.03 20.76 -8.76
N PRO A 246 8.44 22.01 -8.50
CA PRO A 246 8.82 22.93 -9.56
C PRO A 246 10.01 22.37 -10.34
N ASN A 247 9.91 22.35 -11.67
CA ASN A 247 10.89 21.74 -12.58
C ASN A 247 11.21 20.26 -12.28
N GLY A 248 10.35 19.55 -11.55
CA GLY A 248 10.54 18.14 -11.16
C GLY A 248 11.29 17.89 -9.84
N TYR A 249 11.73 18.92 -9.11
CA TYR A 249 12.38 18.75 -7.79
C TYR A 249 11.39 18.88 -6.65
N THR A 250 11.27 17.85 -5.81
CA THR A 250 10.18 17.74 -4.84
C THR A 250 10.35 18.60 -3.60
N PHE A 251 9.30 19.32 -3.23
CA PHE A 251 8.94 19.74 -1.88
C PHE A 251 7.74 18.91 -1.42
N PHE A 252 7.81 18.33 -0.22
CA PHE A 252 6.71 17.59 0.40
C PHE A 252 6.08 18.46 1.48
N ASN A 253 4.77 18.38 1.73
CA ASN A 253 4.19 19.10 2.87
C ASN A 253 3.18 18.33 3.68
N ASN A 254 3.40 18.46 4.99
CA ASN A 254 2.61 17.93 6.07
C ASN A 254 1.75 19.04 6.69
N VAL A 255 0.82 18.57 7.52
CA VAL A 255 -0.39 19.24 7.94
C VAL A 255 -0.14 20.26 9.05
N LEU A 256 -1.20 20.94 9.49
CA LEU A 256 -1.17 21.86 10.62
C LEU A 256 -1.29 21.08 11.94
N MET A 257 -0.56 21.52 12.97
CA MET A 257 -0.80 21.16 14.37
C MET A 257 -1.21 22.39 15.17
N PHE A 258 -1.93 22.19 16.26
CA PHE A 258 -2.47 23.27 17.09
C PHE A 258 -2.04 23.16 18.54
N SER A 259 -1.92 24.30 19.21
CA SER A 259 -1.70 24.37 20.66
C SER A 259 -2.54 25.48 21.30
N PRO A 260 -2.86 25.36 22.59
CA PRO A 260 -2.65 24.19 23.46
C PRO A 260 -3.63 23.04 23.18
N ALA A 261 -3.12 21.81 23.21
CA ALA A 261 -3.92 20.59 23.17
C ALA A 261 -4.86 20.51 24.39
N VAL A 262 -6.13 20.16 24.17
CA VAL A 262 -7.13 20.02 25.26
C VAL A 262 -6.93 18.73 26.05
N SER A 263 -6.41 17.71 25.38
CA SER A 263 -6.10 16.41 25.97
C SER A 263 -4.60 16.17 26.05
N LYS A 264 -4.17 15.18 26.84
CA LYS A 264 -2.77 14.74 26.86
C LYS A 264 -2.45 14.04 25.54
N SER A 265 -2.01 14.82 24.55
CA SER A 265 -1.50 14.33 23.28
C SER A 265 -0.05 13.85 23.42
N CYS A 266 0.45 13.19 22.39
CA CYS A 266 1.82 12.67 22.37
C CYS A 266 2.87 13.73 22.06
N PHE A 267 2.43 14.80 21.41
CA PHE A 267 3.26 15.93 21.04
C PHE A 267 2.92 17.16 21.89
N SER A 268 2.33 16.95 23.08
CA SER A 268 1.91 18.02 23.99
C SER A 268 3.02 19.09 24.13
N PRO A 269 2.69 20.38 23.97
CA PRO A 269 1.35 20.96 23.94
C PRO A 269 0.63 20.94 22.58
N TRP A 270 1.18 20.27 21.55
CA TRP A 270 0.62 20.24 20.20
C TRP A 270 -0.34 19.07 19.98
N GLU A 271 -1.38 19.29 19.17
CA GLU A 271 -2.36 18.28 18.74
C GLU A 271 -2.51 18.33 17.21
N GLY A 272 -2.42 17.17 16.57
CA GLY A 272 -2.59 17.00 15.13
C GLY A 272 -3.98 16.53 14.74
N GLN A 273 -4.06 15.71 13.69
CA GLN A 273 -5.32 15.12 13.23
C GLN A 273 -5.71 13.91 14.08
N VAL A 274 -7.00 13.58 14.09
CA VAL A 274 -7.59 12.52 14.94
C VAL A 274 -7.00 11.12 14.72
N THR A 275 -6.37 10.87 13.56
CA THR A 275 -5.70 9.59 13.23
C THR A 275 -4.27 9.50 13.74
N GLU A 276 -3.73 10.56 14.35
CA GLU A 276 -2.40 10.57 14.97
C GLU A 276 -2.28 9.47 16.04
N ASP A 277 -1.35 8.53 15.88
CA ASP A 277 -1.03 7.50 16.88
C ASP A 277 0.47 7.53 17.21
N CYS A 278 0.75 7.26 18.47
CA CYS A 278 2.05 7.43 19.12
C CYS A 278 2.56 6.10 19.66
N SER A 279 1.65 5.13 19.74
CA SER A 279 2.00 3.74 19.76
C SER A 279 2.12 3.28 18.30
N SER A 280 2.99 2.33 18.01
CA SER A 280 3.04 1.67 16.69
C SER A 280 1.80 0.78 16.44
N LYS A 281 0.68 1.03 17.12
CA LYS A 281 -0.53 0.20 17.02
C LYS A 281 -1.35 0.63 15.81
N TRP A 282 -1.53 -0.33 14.93
CA TRP A 282 -2.19 -0.15 13.65
C TRP A 282 -3.70 0.11 13.71
N SER A 283 -4.33 0.04 14.89
CA SER A 283 -5.80 -0.10 15.00
C SER A 283 -6.54 1.18 15.44
N LYS A 284 -5.86 2.29 15.76
CA LYS A 284 -6.52 3.51 16.29
C LYS A 284 -7.62 4.04 15.36
N TYR A 285 -7.45 3.89 14.05
CA TYR A 285 -8.43 4.28 13.03
C TYR A 285 -9.80 3.58 13.18
N LYS A 286 -9.89 2.47 13.92
CA LYS A 286 -11.15 1.72 14.11
C LYS A 286 -12.07 2.33 15.17
N HIS A 287 -11.60 3.30 15.96
CA HIS A 287 -12.28 3.78 17.17
C HIS A 287 -12.63 5.27 17.11
N ASP A 288 -13.70 5.63 17.81
CA ASP A 288 -14.10 7.01 18.16
C ASP A 288 -14.05 8.00 16.97
N LEU A 289 -13.36 9.14 17.18
CA LEU A 289 -13.22 10.22 16.22
C LEU A 289 -12.31 9.86 15.03
N ALA A 290 -11.33 8.97 15.23
CA ALA A 290 -10.41 8.54 14.18
C ALA A 290 -11.13 7.79 13.07
N ALA A 291 -12.12 6.96 13.43
CA ALA A 291 -12.99 6.24 12.50
C ALA A 291 -13.83 7.15 11.60
N SER A 292 -14.04 8.41 12.00
CA SER A 292 -14.78 9.44 11.25
C SER A 292 -13.86 10.52 10.66
N CYS A 293 -12.56 10.25 10.53
CA CYS A 293 -11.62 11.18 9.92
C CYS A 293 -11.99 11.46 8.45
N GLN A 294 -12.15 12.74 8.12
CA GLN A 294 -12.42 13.18 6.76
C GLN A 294 -11.85 14.57 6.50
N GLY A 295 -11.16 14.72 5.39
CA GLY A 295 -10.99 15.98 4.67
C GLY A 295 -11.89 16.00 3.42
N ARG A 296 -11.87 17.13 2.70
CA ARG A 296 -12.65 17.33 1.48
C ARG A 296 -11.96 18.31 0.55
N VAL A 297 -11.80 17.94 -0.72
CA VAL A 297 -11.51 18.91 -1.79
C VAL A 297 -12.80 19.66 -2.13
N VAL A 298 -12.80 20.98 -1.93
CA VAL A 298 -13.94 21.87 -2.17
C VAL A 298 -14.00 22.33 -3.62
N ALA A 299 -12.85 22.73 -4.16
CA ALA A 299 -12.71 23.18 -5.54
C ALA A 299 -11.34 22.75 -6.08
N ALA A 300 -11.28 22.39 -7.35
CA ALA A 300 -10.03 22.11 -8.05
C ALA A 300 -10.23 22.39 -9.54
N VAL A 301 -9.52 23.39 -10.06
CA VAL A 301 -9.70 23.84 -11.43
C VAL A 301 -8.42 24.50 -11.96
N GLU A 302 -8.19 24.32 -13.25
CA GLU A 302 -7.17 25.05 -14.00
C GLU A 302 -7.87 25.99 -14.97
N LYS A 303 -7.43 27.25 -15.03
CA LYS A 303 -7.91 28.26 -15.98
C LYS A 303 -6.72 29.10 -16.43
N ASP A 304 -6.50 29.16 -17.73
CA ASP A 304 -5.47 30.00 -18.37
C ASP A 304 -4.06 29.82 -17.78
N GLY A 305 -3.67 28.59 -17.44
CA GLY A 305 -2.38 28.26 -16.85
C GLY A 305 -2.29 28.45 -15.34
N VAL A 306 -3.32 29.02 -14.69
CA VAL A 306 -3.41 29.18 -13.23
C VAL A 306 -4.23 28.03 -12.65
N VAL A 307 -3.70 27.38 -11.63
CA VAL A 307 -4.39 26.29 -10.91
C VAL A 307 -4.88 26.80 -9.57
N PHE A 308 -6.17 26.60 -9.28
CA PHE A 308 -6.78 26.86 -7.98
C PHE A 308 -7.28 25.55 -7.36
N ILE A 309 -6.83 25.26 -6.14
CA ILE A 309 -7.29 24.12 -5.34
C ILE A 309 -7.65 24.62 -3.95
N GLN A 310 -8.82 24.24 -3.47
CA GLN A 310 -9.26 24.50 -2.11
C GLN A 310 -9.64 23.19 -1.44
N GLY A 311 -9.08 22.95 -0.26
CA GLY A 311 -9.50 21.87 0.62
C GLY A 311 -10.03 22.39 1.94
N GLU A 312 -10.89 21.56 2.53
CA GLU A 312 -11.53 21.82 3.80
C GLU A 312 -11.40 20.59 4.71
N GLY A 313 -11.00 20.86 5.95
CA GLY A 313 -11.22 20.02 7.11
C GLY A 313 -11.81 20.91 8.21
N ASN A 314 -11.23 20.86 9.41
CA ASN A 314 -11.43 21.94 10.41
C ASN A 314 -10.74 23.26 10.00
N ILE A 315 -10.05 23.28 8.85
CA ILE A 315 -9.20 24.35 8.34
C ILE A 315 -9.39 24.42 6.83
N GLN A 316 -9.42 25.64 6.30
CA GLN A 316 -9.46 25.89 4.87
C GLN A 316 -8.06 26.16 4.34
N ARG A 317 -7.61 25.39 3.35
CA ARG A 317 -6.32 25.56 2.69
C ARG A 317 -6.52 25.81 1.20
N ASN A 318 -5.93 26.88 0.69
CA ASN A 318 -6.02 27.30 -0.71
C ASN A 318 -4.64 27.24 -1.36
N LEU A 319 -4.54 26.59 -2.51
CA LEU A 319 -3.34 26.56 -3.36
C LEU A 319 -3.65 27.28 -4.66
N ILE A 320 -2.80 28.24 -5.03
CA ILE A 320 -2.89 29.02 -6.25
C ILE A 320 -1.54 28.95 -6.97
N LEU A 321 -1.43 28.12 -8.01
CA LEU A 321 -0.25 28.06 -8.87
C LEU A 321 -0.33 29.20 -9.89
N LEU A 322 0.35 30.30 -9.62
CA LEU A 322 0.33 31.53 -10.43
C LEU A 322 1.20 31.40 -11.69
N HIS A 323 2.28 30.64 -11.57
CA HIS A 323 3.23 30.31 -12.61
C HIS A 323 3.81 28.92 -12.28
N PRO A 324 4.30 28.10 -13.24
CA PRO A 324 4.89 26.80 -12.93
C PRO A 324 5.96 26.82 -11.82
N GLN A 325 6.65 27.94 -11.63
CA GLN A 325 7.65 28.14 -10.58
C GLN A 325 7.22 29.09 -9.46
N LEU A 326 5.94 29.44 -9.35
CA LEU A 326 5.41 30.34 -8.34
C LEU A 326 4.07 29.82 -7.79
N LEU A 327 4.12 29.22 -6.61
CA LEU A 327 2.94 28.71 -5.90
C LEU A 327 2.65 29.57 -4.68
N LEU A 328 1.42 30.06 -4.57
CA LEU A 328 0.88 30.71 -3.38
C LEU A 328 0.02 29.70 -2.61
N LEU A 329 0.25 29.57 -1.32
CA LEU A 329 -0.62 28.85 -0.40
C LEU A 329 -1.21 29.83 0.61
N VAL A 330 -2.51 29.75 0.87
CA VAL A 330 -3.18 30.52 1.92
C VAL A 330 -3.97 29.59 2.83
N ASP A 331 -3.57 29.54 4.10
CA ASP A 331 -4.35 28.89 5.15
C ASP A 331 -5.28 29.90 5.81
N GLN A 332 -6.53 29.48 6.04
CA GLN A 332 -7.53 30.21 6.80
C GLN A 332 -8.06 29.32 7.92
N ILE A 333 -7.87 29.76 9.15
CA ILE A 333 -8.25 29.06 10.37
C ILE A 333 -9.36 29.88 11.03
N HIS A 334 -10.55 29.29 11.15
CA HIS A 334 -11.68 29.88 11.84
C HIS A 334 -11.83 29.20 13.21
N LEU A 335 -11.62 29.95 14.29
CA LEU A 335 -11.78 29.46 15.64
C LEU A 335 -13.21 29.73 16.13
N GLY A 336 -13.82 28.71 16.75
CA GLY A 336 -15.05 28.91 17.52
C GLY A 336 -14.79 29.76 18.77
N GLU A 337 -15.82 30.46 19.26
CA GLU A 337 -15.70 31.40 20.39
C GLU A 337 -15.09 30.76 21.66
N GLU A 338 -15.39 29.48 21.90
CA GLU A 338 -14.91 28.72 23.05
C GLU A 338 -13.58 27.96 22.79
N SER A 339 -12.95 28.17 21.63
CA SER A 339 -11.71 27.47 21.29
C SER A 339 -10.54 27.96 22.14
N PRO A 340 -9.82 27.07 22.84
CA PRO A 340 -8.66 27.47 23.65
C PRO A 340 -7.38 27.64 22.82
N LEU A 341 -7.44 27.40 21.50
CA LEU A 341 -6.27 27.40 20.62
C LEU A 341 -5.66 28.80 20.50
N GLN A 342 -4.33 28.85 20.58
CA GLN A 342 -3.55 30.09 20.55
C GLN A 342 -2.48 30.11 19.47
N THR A 343 -2.00 28.95 19.02
CA THR A 343 -0.92 28.87 18.03
C THR A 343 -1.17 27.71 17.08
N ALA A 344 -0.83 27.91 15.81
CA ALA A 344 -0.74 26.85 14.81
C ALA A 344 0.71 26.67 14.34
N ALA A 345 1.07 25.45 13.97
CA ALA A 345 2.37 25.06 13.42
C ALA A 345 2.19 24.37 12.07
N SER A 346 2.87 24.89 11.04
CA SER A 346 2.82 24.40 9.66
C SER A 346 4.08 23.62 9.27
N PHE A 347 3.84 22.36 8.90
CA PHE A 347 4.74 21.29 8.46
C PHE A 347 5.32 21.32 7.05
N PHE A 348 6.47 21.96 6.74
CA PHE A 348 7.05 21.88 5.37
C PHE A 348 8.25 20.94 5.23
N HIS A 349 8.18 19.92 4.37
CA HIS A 349 9.13 18.81 4.30
C HIS A 349 9.95 18.74 3.00
N ASN A 350 11.16 18.21 3.13
CA ASN A 350 11.95 17.72 2.02
C ASN A 350 12.70 16.48 2.50
N VAL A 351 12.45 15.34 1.85
CA VAL A 351 12.98 14.05 2.30
C VAL A 351 14.49 13.93 2.05
N ASP A 352 14.99 14.56 0.99
CA ASP A 352 16.35 14.36 0.50
C ASP A 352 17.31 15.47 0.95
N VAL A 353 16.84 16.71 1.02
CA VAL A 353 17.67 17.91 1.21
C VAL A 353 17.17 18.72 2.41
N PRO A 354 18.04 19.11 3.36
CA PRO A 354 17.65 19.98 4.47
C PRO A 354 17.40 21.42 4.03
N PHE A 355 16.58 22.13 4.79
CA PHE A 355 16.30 23.54 4.58
C PHE A 355 17.33 24.44 5.28
N GLU A 356 17.61 25.58 4.65
CA GLU A 356 18.42 26.68 5.20
C GLU A 356 17.52 27.90 5.44
N GLU A 357 17.81 28.66 6.49
CA GLU A 357 17.09 29.88 6.86
C GLU A 357 17.42 31.04 5.91
N THR A 358 16.43 31.89 5.61
CA THR A 358 16.64 33.19 4.95
C THR A 358 15.67 34.23 5.48
N VAL A 359 16.01 35.50 5.32
CA VAL A 359 15.13 36.64 5.60
C VAL A 359 15.40 37.75 4.59
N VAL A 360 14.35 38.38 4.07
CA VAL A 360 14.44 39.51 3.13
C VAL A 360 13.41 40.55 3.55
N ASP A 361 13.85 41.79 3.77
CA ASP A 361 13.00 42.92 4.18
C ASP A 361 12.05 42.62 5.35
N GLY A 362 12.53 41.83 6.33
CA GLY A 362 11.77 41.42 7.51
C GLY A 362 10.81 40.22 7.28
N VAL A 363 10.73 39.70 6.06
CA VAL A 363 9.96 38.50 5.73
C VAL A 363 10.85 37.26 5.87
N HIS A 364 10.53 36.40 6.84
CA HIS A 364 11.23 35.15 7.06
C HIS A 364 10.90 34.13 5.97
N GLY A 365 11.87 33.27 5.72
CA GLY A 365 11.80 32.25 4.70
C GLY A 365 12.74 31.09 4.95
N ALA A 366 12.66 30.12 4.06
CA ALA A 366 13.56 28.98 3.98
C ALA A 366 13.91 28.69 2.53
N PHE A 367 15.02 28.02 2.28
CA PHE A 367 15.35 27.53 0.94
C PHE A 367 16.06 26.20 0.98
N ILE A 368 16.04 25.51 -0.15
CA ILE A 368 16.87 24.32 -0.41
C ILE A 368 17.81 24.60 -1.57
N ARG A 369 18.99 23.97 -1.54
CA ARG A 369 19.96 24.03 -2.64
C ARG A 369 19.82 22.79 -3.49
N GLN A 370 19.43 22.98 -4.75
CA GLN A 370 19.46 21.95 -5.78
C GLN A 370 20.54 22.27 -6.81
N ARG A 371 20.81 21.32 -7.71
CA ARG A 371 21.87 21.47 -8.71
C ARG A 371 21.61 22.61 -9.70
N ASP A 372 20.35 22.89 -9.96
CA ASP A 372 19.84 23.88 -10.91
C ASP A 372 19.49 25.23 -10.27
N GLY A 373 19.63 25.37 -8.94
CA GLY A 373 19.51 26.65 -8.27
C GLY A 373 18.94 26.57 -6.85
N LEU A 374 18.55 27.73 -6.34
CA LEU A 374 17.89 27.87 -5.05
C LEU A 374 16.39 27.83 -5.25
N TYR A 375 15.72 26.97 -4.49
CA TYR A 375 14.28 26.97 -4.40
C TYR A 375 13.89 27.51 -3.03
N LYS A 376 13.09 28.58 -3.01
CA LYS A 376 12.84 29.41 -1.83
C LYS A 376 11.37 29.33 -1.42
N MET A 377 11.12 29.58 -0.14
CA MET A 377 9.79 29.86 0.37
C MET A 377 9.84 31.01 1.37
N TYR A 378 8.80 31.85 1.36
CA TYR A 378 8.61 32.97 2.30
C TYR A 378 7.19 32.94 2.84
N TRP A 379 6.97 33.47 4.04
CA TRP A 379 5.66 33.48 4.65
C TRP A 379 5.41 34.74 5.47
N MET A 380 4.15 35.11 5.60
CA MET A 380 3.69 36.11 6.56
C MET A 380 2.20 35.90 6.84
N ASP A 381 1.74 36.38 7.98
CA ASP A 381 0.33 36.44 8.31
C ASP A 381 -0.36 37.65 7.65
N ASP A 382 -1.68 37.74 7.75
CA ASP A 382 -2.45 38.84 7.15
C ASP A 382 -2.26 40.23 7.80
N THR A 383 -1.42 40.35 8.84
CA THR A 383 -0.95 41.63 9.39
C THR A 383 0.42 42.04 8.85
N GLY A 384 1.02 41.22 8.00
CA GLY A 384 2.37 41.39 7.48
C GLY A 384 3.46 40.92 8.44
N TYR A 385 3.09 40.32 9.58
CA TYR A 385 4.08 39.77 10.52
C TYR A 385 4.56 38.39 10.03
N SER A 386 5.87 38.18 10.11
CA SER A 386 6.52 36.94 9.68
C SER A 386 7.39 36.43 10.82
N GLU A 387 7.01 35.31 11.42
CA GLU A 387 7.78 34.70 12.50
C GLU A 387 8.90 33.81 11.95
N LYS A 388 10.06 33.80 12.62
CA LYS A 388 11.15 32.89 12.30
C LYS A 388 10.74 31.43 12.55
N ALA A 389 10.97 30.57 11.57
CA ALA A 389 10.68 29.14 11.68
C ALA A 389 11.74 28.36 12.46
N THR A 390 11.38 27.15 12.86
CA THR A 390 12.31 26.14 13.37
C THR A 390 12.62 25.10 12.31
N PHE A 391 13.86 24.60 12.31
CA PHE A 391 14.36 23.67 11.28
C PHE A 391 14.81 22.37 11.96
N ALA A 392 14.48 21.23 11.36
CA ALA A 392 14.87 19.94 11.90
C ALA A 392 15.19 18.91 10.80
N SER A 393 16.16 18.06 11.10
CA SER A 393 16.47 16.83 10.35
C SER A 393 16.25 15.65 11.29
N VAL A 394 15.28 14.80 10.97
CA VAL A 394 14.84 13.71 11.84
C VAL A 394 15.06 12.38 11.15
N THR A 395 15.65 11.43 11.87
CA THR A 395 15.78 10.04 11.40
C THR A 395 14.58 9.21 11.82
N TYR A 396 14.14 8.28 10.97
CA TYR A 396 13.07 7.36 11.36
C TYR A 396 13.55 6.32 12.39
N PRO A 397 12.65 5.79 13.23
CA PRO A 397 12.97 4.69 14.13
C PRO A 397 13.51 3.46 13.40
N ARG A 398 14.25 2.61 14.12
CA ARG A 398 14.74 1.34 13.59
C ARG A 398 13.56 0.47 13.12
N GLY A 399 13.63 -0.03 11.89
CA GLY A 399 12.58 -0.84 11.26
C GLY A 399 12.00 -0.18 10.01
N TYR A 400 12.05 1.15 9.92
CA TYR A 400 11.69 1.87 8.70
C TYR A 400 12.83 1.80 7.66
N PRO A 401 12.53 1.57 6.37
CA PRO A 401 13.55 1.33 5.35
C PRO A 401 14.24 2.60 4.82
N TYR A 402 13.82 3.79 5.26
CA TYR A 402 14.34 5.08 4.81
C TYR A 402 14.96 5.88 5.95
N ASN A 403 15.89 6.77 5.61
CA ASN A 403 16.73 7.47 6.58
C ASN A 403 15.94 8.43 7.48
N GLY A 404 14.90 9.09 6.97
CA GLY A 404 14.20 10.15 7.69
C GLY A 404 13.66 11.24 6.77
N THR A 405 13.45 12.44 7.33
CA THR A 405 12.99 13.64 6.61
C THR A 405 13.60 14.90 7.21
N ASN A 406 13.66 15.98 6.42
CA ASN A 406 13.95 17.32 6.90
C ASN A 406 12.68 18.17 6.82
N TYR A 407 12.50 19.10 7.76
CA TYR A 407 11.36 20.00 7.72
C TYR A 407 11.63 21.39 8.30
N VAL A 408 10.81 22.34 7.84
CA VAL A 408 10.59 23.67 8.41
C VAL A 408 9.26 23.62 9.16
N ASN A 409 9.28 24.04 10.42
CA ASN A 409 8.10 24.24 11.23
C ASN A 409 7.88 25.75 11.42
N VAL A 410 6.86 26.26 10.73
CA VAL A 410 6.45 27.68 10.78
C VAL A 410 5.34 27.83 11.80
N THR A 411 5.58 28.57 12.88
CA THR A 411 4.55 28.89 13.88
C THR A 411 3.84 30.20 13.54
N MET A 412 2.57 30.28 13.93
CA MET A 412 1.81 31.52 13.87
C MET A 412 0.89 31.63 15.08
N HIS A 413 0.74 32.85 15.60
CA HIS A 413 -0.25 33.14 16.62
C HIS A 413 -1.64 33.20 16.01
N LEU A 414 -2.60 32.54 16.65
CA LEU A 414 -3.99 32.53 16.22
C LEU A 414 -4.73 33.74 16.77
N ARG A 415 -5.20 34.60 15.87
CA ARG A 415 -6.12 35.70 16.13
C ARG A 415 -7.56 35.22 16.01
N SER A 416 -8.37 35.53 17.01
CA SER A 416 -9.81 35.23 16.99
C SER A 416 -10.57 36.33 16.23
N PRO A 417 -11.61 35.99 15.43
CA PRO A 417 -12.08 34.62 15.15
C PRO A 417 -11.35 33.97 13.96
N ILE A 418 -10.66 34.74 13.13
CA ILE A 418 -10.06 34.28 11.88
C ILE A 418 -8.58 34.61 11.86
N THR A 419 -7.77 33.61 11.58
CA THR A 419 -6.35 33.77 11.29
C THR A 419 -6.07 33.33 9.86
N ARG A 420 -5.31 34.13 9.13
CA ARG A 420 -4.85 33.81 7.77
C ARG A 420 -3.35 33.96 7.67
N ALA A 421 -2.71 33.04 6.97
CA ALA A 421 -1.29 33.09 6.65
C ALA A 421 -1.07 32.68 5.20
N ALA A 422 -0.18 33.39 4.52
CA ALA A 422 0.22 33.03 3.18
C ALA A 422 1.70 32.62 3.11
N TYR A 423 1.95 31.67 2.22
CA TYR A 423 3.25 31.09 1.95
C TYR A 423 3.48 31.14 0.44
N LEU A 424 4.64 31.66 0.03
CA LEU A 424 5.00 31.79 -1.37
C LEU A 424 6.20 30.89 -1.65
N PHE A 425 6.05 29.96 -2.59
CA PHE A 425 7.10 29.02 -3.03
C PHE A 425 7.61 29.44 -4.40
N ILE A 426 8.93 29.52 -4.54
CA ILE A 426 9.60 30.17 -5.66
C ILE A 426 10.67 29.23 -6.23
N GLY A 427 10.56 28.90 -7.51
CA GLY A 427 11.59 28.19 -8.26
C GLY A 427 12.73 29.11 -8.72
N PRO A 428 13.89 28.55 -9.13
CA PRO A 428 15.12 29.30 -9.36
C PRO A 428 15.03 30.32 -10.51
N SER A 429 14.07 30.18 -11.43
CA SER A 429 13.92 31.11 -12.56
C SER A 429 13.01 32.32 -12.27
N VAL A 430 12.41 32.41 -11.09
CA VAL A 430 11.52 33.51 -10.71
C VAL A 430 12.19 34.38 -9.66
N ASP A 431 12.27 35.67 -9.92
CA ASP A 431 12.79 36.65 -8.97
C ASP A 431 11.66 37.54 -8.45
N VAL A 432 11.30 37.35 -7.18
CA VAL A 432 10.22 38.07 -6.50
C VAL A 432 10.80 39.35 -5.89
N GLN A 433 10.25 40.49 -6.33
CA GLN A 433 10.65 41.84 -5.92
C GLN A 433 9.77 42.40 -4.80
N SER A 434 8.51 41.98 -4.74
CA SER A 434 7.58 42.38 -3.67
C SER A 434 6.61 41.25 -3.36
N PHE A 435 6.32 41.07 -2.08
CA PHE A 435 5.30 40.17 -1.57
C PHE A 435 4.61 40.86 -0.40
N SER A 436 3.37 41.30 -0.59
CA SER A 436 2.59 41.99 0.43
C SER A 436 1.21 41.38 0.59
N ILE A 437 0.69 41.45 1.82
CA ILE A 437 -0.59 40.90 2.20
C ILE A 437 -1.37 41.95 2.98
N HIS A 438 -2.63 42.13 2.60
CA HIS A 438 -3.57 42.98 3.32
C HIS A 438 -4.90 42.25 3.44
N GLY A 439 -5.38 42.08 4.66
CA GLY A 439 -6.67 41.45 4.91
C GLY A 439 -7.59 42.33 5.75
N ASP A 440 -8.89 42.23 5.48
CA ASP A 440 -9.94 42.71 6.37
C ASP A 440 -10.79 41.53 6.89
N SER A 441 -11.95 41.79 7.49
CA SER A 441 -12.80 40.72 8.03
C SER A 441 -13.38 39.77 6.98
N GLN A 442 -13.48 40.20 5.72
CA GLN A 442 -14.15 39.48 4.63
C GLN A 442 -13.22 39.03 3.52
N GLN A 443 -12.11 39.74 3.30
CA GLN A 443 -11.25 39.54 2.15
C GLN A 443 -9.77 39.50 2.55
N LEU A 444 -8.99 38.71 1.84
CA LEU A 444 -7.53 38.70 1.89
C LEU A 444 -6.99 39.00 0.49
N ASP A 445 -6.13 40.00 0.43
CA ASP A 445 -5.47 40.45 -0.78
C ASP A 445 -3.99 40.12 -0.68
N VAL A 446 -3.46 39.42 -1.69
CA VAL A 446 -2.05 39.08 -1.81
C VAL A 446 -1.51 39.67 -3.09
N PHE A 447 -0.52 40.55 -2.98
CA PHE A 447 0.15 41.18 -4.12
C PHE A 447 1.58 40.65 -4.24
N ILE A 448 1.93 40.14 -5.41
CA ILE A 448 3.25 39.58 -5.70
C ILE A 448 3.76 40.24 -6.98
N ALA A 449 4.89 40.92 -6.91
CA ALA A 449 5.59 41.45 -8.08
C ALA A 449 6.87 40.66 -8.30
N THR A 450 7.08 40.21 -9.53
CA THR A 450 8.34 39.64 -10.00
C THR A 450 9.03 40.63 -10.93
N THR A 451 10.22 40.30 -11.40
CA THR A 451 10.91 41.08 -12.44
C THR A 451 10.14 41.17 -13.75
N GLU A 452 9.26 40.19 -14.03
CA GLU A 452 8.57 40.05 -15.32
C GLU A 452 7.06 40.28 -15.24
N HIS A 453 6.44 39.96 -14.09
CA HIS A 453 4.98 39.87 -13.93
C HIS A 453 4.50 40.46 -12.61
N ALA A 454 3.25 40.88 -12.58
CA ALA A 454 2.55 41.27 -11.35
C ALA A 454 1.29 40.41 -11.16
N TYR A 455 1.12 39.91 -9.94
CA TYR A 455 -0.03 39.09 -9.55
C TYR A 455 -0.76 39.73 -8.38
N ALA A 456 -2.09 39.80 -8.47
CA ALA A 456 -2.97 40.12 -7.35
C ALA A 456 -3.95 38.96 -7.13
N VAL A 457 -4.02 38.42 -5.93
CA VAL A 457 -4.91 37.32 -5.55
C VAL A 457 -5.85 37.79 -4.46
N TYR A 458 -7.14 37.59 -4.69
CA TYR A 458 -8.21 37.96 -3.78
C TYR A 458 -8.93 36.68 -3.33
N LEU A 459 -9.01 36.47 -2.02
CA LEU A 459 -9.70 35.36 -1.38
C LEU A 459 -10.73 35.90 -0.39
N TRP A 460 -11.86 35.21 -0.23
CA TRP A 460 -12.93 35.62 0.67
C TRP A 460 -13.10 34.66 1.85
N THR A 461 -13.45 35.22 3.00
CA THR A 461 -13.70 34.49 4.23
C THR A 461 -15.11 33.89 4.22
N GLY A 462 -15.20 32.56 4.12
CA GLY A 462 -16.46 31.81 4.26
C GLY A 462 -17.35 31.80 3.01
N GLU A 463 -18.48 31.09 3.08
CA GLU A 463 -19.57 31.20 2.09
C GLU A 463 -20.43 32.43 2.43
N THR A 464 -19.98 33.61 2.03
CA THR A 464 -20.78 34.82 2.17
C THR A 464 -21.99 34.77 1.24
N THR A 465 -23.18 34.94 1.82
CA THR A 465 -24.45 35.06 1.09
C THR A 465 -24.39 36.25 0.12
N GLY A 466 -24.12 35.96 -1.15
CA GLY A 466 -24.11 36.93 -2.25
C GLY A 466 -22.81 37.02 -3.06
N GLN A 467 -21.70 36.40 -2.61
CA GLN A 467 -20.47 36.30 -3.40
C GLN A 467 -20.37 34.93 -4.08
N SER A 468 -20.21 34.95 -5.40
CA SER A 468 -20.25 33.75 -6.26
C SER A 468 -18.88 33.11 -6.51
N ALA A 469 -17.81 33.58 -5.85
CA ALA A 469 -16.45 33.15 -6.16
C ALA A 469 -15.59 32.75 -4.96
N PHE A 470 -14.76 31.74 -5.18
CA PHE A 470 -13.75 31.25 -4.23
C PHE A 470 -12.50 32.14 -4.24
N ALA A 471 -12.05 32.53 -5.43
CA ALA A 471 -10.85 33.33 -5.61
C ALA A 471 -10.92 34.15 -6.91
N GLN A 472 -10.23 35.27 -6.92
CA GLN A 472 -9.94 36.04 -8.14
C GLN A 472 -8.43 36.26 -8.25
N VAL A 473 -7.87 35.97 -9.42
CA VAL A 473 -6.45 36.23 -9.73
C VAL A 473 -6.39 37.24 -10.85
N ILE A 474 -5.56 38.26 -10.69
CA ILE A 474 -5.18 39.18 -11.75
C ILE A 474 -3.70 38.91 -12.05
N ALA A 475 -3.40 38.35 -13.21
CA ALA A 475 -2.05 38.16 -13.71
C ALA A 475 -1.80 39.21 -14.80
N ASP A 476 -0.98 40.20 -14.50
CA ASP A 476 -0.76 41.40 -15.33
C ASP A 476 -2.07 42.12 -15.68
N HIS A 477 -2.62 41.86 -16.87
CA HIS A 477 -3.89 42.44 -17.35
C HIS A 477 -5.02 41.40 -17.43
N GLN A 478 -4.74 40.13 -17.18
CA GLN A 478 -5.69 39.04 -17.28
C GLN A 478 -6.38 38.79 -15.95
N LYS A 479 -7.71 38.92 -15.95
CA LYS A 479 -8.56 38.60 -14.81
C LYS A 479 -9.07 37.17 -14.92
N ILE A 480 -8.74 36.35 -13.93
CA ILE A 480 -9.14 34.94 -13.83
C ILE A 480 -10.03 34.80 -12.59
N LEU A 481 -11.26 34.30 -12.79
CA LEU A 481 -12.24 34.13 -11.72
C LEU A 481 -12.48 32.64 -11.46
N PHE A 482 -12.35 32.23 -10.20
CA PHE A 482 -12.67 30.90 -9.73
C PHE A 482 -14.00 30.96 -8.98
N ASP A 483 -15.09 30.77 -9.73
CA ASP A 483 -16.46 30.83 -9.25
C ASP A 483 -16.97 29.48 -8.70
N GLN A 484 -18.19 29.47 -8.16
CA GLN A 484 -18.88 28.27 -7.67
C GLN A 484 -19.03 27.15 -8.71
N ASN A 485 -18.87 27.45 -10.01
CA ASN A 485 -18.79 26.41 -11.04
C ASN A 485 -17.54 25.51 -10.89
N SER A 486 -16.53 25.99 -10.17
CA SER A 486 -15.31 25.26 -9.83
C SER A 486 -15.50 24.32 -8.63
N ALA A 487 -16.68 24.34 -7.99
CA ALA A 487 -16.98 23.53 -6.82
C ALA A 487 -17.13 22.04 -7.19
N ILE A 488 -16.52 21.18 -6.38
CA ILE A 488 -16.63 19.74 -6.50
C ILE A 488 -17.89 19.29 -5.76
N LYS A 489 -18.80 18.64 -6.49
CA LYS A 489 -20.03 18.07 -5.92
C LYS A 489 -19.74 16.69 -5.34
N SER A 490 -20.20 16.46 -4.11
CA SER A 490 -20.18 15.12 -3.53
C SER A 490 -21.27 14.26 -4.15
N THR A 491 -20.90 13.06 -4.59
CA THR A 491 -21.81 12.08 -5.15
C THR A 491 -21.84 10.85 -4.25
N THR A 492 -23.05 10.36 -3.96
CA THR A 492 -23.23 9.08 -3.28
C THR A 492 -23.31 7.98 -4.34
N ILE A 493 -22.46 6.96 -4.23
CA ILE A 493 -22.51 5.79 -5.10
C ILE A 493 -23.49 4.76 -4.49
N PRO A 494 -24.47 4.26 -5.26
CA PRO A 494 -25.40 3.25 -4.76
C PRO A 494 -24.70 1.92 -4.47
N GLU A 495 -25.28 1.12 -3.59
CA GLU A 495 -24.83 -0.27 -3.38
C GLU A 495 -24.98 -1.09 -4.66
N VAL A 496 -24.04 -1.99 -4.93
CA VAL A 496 -24.13 -2.91 -6.07
C VAL A 496 -25.35 -3.83 -5.87
N LYS A 497 -26.28 -3.76 -6.82
CA LYS A 497 -27.48 -4.61 -6.82
C LYS A 497 -27.10 -6.09 -6.87
N ASP A 498 -27.84 -6.90 -6.12
CA ASP A 498 -27.68 -8.36 -6.09
C ASP A 498 -26.24 -8.83 -5.80
N TYR A 499 -25.50 -8.06 -4.98
CA TYR A 499 -24.09 -8.30 -4.68
C TYR A 499 -23.78 -9.74 -4.22
N ALA A 500 -24.65 -10.34 -3.41
CA ALA A 500 -24.52 -11.72 -2.96
C ALA A 500 -24.68 -12.73 -4.10
N ALA A 501 -25.64 -12.49 -5.01
CA ALA A 501 -25.91 -13.36 -6.14
C ALA A 501 -24.77 -13.31 -7.17
N ILE A 502 -24.13 -12.15 -7.38
CA ILE A 502 -22.95 -12.02 -8.25
C ILE A 502 -21.83 -12.96 -7.80
N VAL A 503 -21.53 -12.96 -6.50
CA VAL A 503 -20.49 -13.84 -5.94
C VAL A 503 -20.89 -15.30 -6.07
N GLU A 504 -22.13 -15.65 -5.71
CA GLU A 504 -22.60 -17.04 -5.79
C GLU A 504 -22.59 -17.58 -7.23
N GLN A 505 -22.95 -16.74 -8.21
CA GLN A 505 -22.90 -17.09 -9.62
C GLN A 505 -21.46 -17.40 -10.04
N ASN A 506 -20.50 -16.54 -9.73
CA ASN A 506 -19.08 -16.77 -10.07
C ASN A 506 -18.51 -18.02 -9.36
N LEU A 507 -18.97 -18.34 -8.15
CA LEU A 507 -18.60 -19.58 -7.46
C LEU A 507 -19.09 -20.85 -8.17
N GLN A 508 -20.08 -20.79 -9.07
CA GLN A 508 -20.50 -21.97 -9.82
C GLN A 508 -19.53 -22.35 -10.95
N HIS A 509 -18.66 -21.43 -11.39
CA HIS A 509 -17.82 -21.61 -12.57
C HIS A 509 -16.67 -22.61 -12.37
N PHE A 510 -16.11 -22.70 -11.17
CA PHE A 510 -14.95 -23.58 -10.94
C PHE A 510 -15.34 -25.05 -10.79
N LYS A 511 -16.56 -25.35 -10.31
CA LYS A 511 -17.01 -26.72 -10.02
C LYS A 511 -16.97 -27.66 -11.25
N PRO A 512 -17.46 -27.28 -12.44
CA PRO A 512 -17.34 -28.10 -13.65
C PRO A 512 -15.89 -28.45 -14.05
N VAL A 513 -14.94 -27.55 -13.80
CA VAL A 513 -13.52 -27.76 -14.10
C VAL A 513 -12.94 -28.88 -13.23
N PHE A 514 -13.28 -28.87 -11.93
CA PHE A 514 -12.89 -29.93 -11.01
C PHE A 514 -13.53 -31.27 -11.37
N GLN A 515 -14.82 -31.29 -11.71
CA GLN A 515 -15.53 -32.50 -12.16
C GLN A 515 -14.93 -33.07 -13.46
N LEU A 516 -14.52 -32.20 -14.39
CA LEU A 516 -13.84 -32.64 -15.62
C LEU A 516 -12.48 -33.28 -15.32
N LEU A 517 -11.67 -32.68 -14.44
CA LEU A 517 -10.38 -33.24 -14.04
C LEU A 517 -10.54 -34.58 -13.33
N GLU A 518 -11.50 -34.69 -12.42
CA GLU A 518 -11.84 -35.96 -11.76
C GLU A 518 -12.16 -37.04 -12.80
N LYS A 519 -13.05 -36.73 -13.76
CA LYS A 519 -13.41 -37.64 -14.85
C LYS A 519 -12.20 -38.05 -15.69
N GLN A 520 -11.32 -37.12 -16.02
CA GLN A 520 -10.10 -37.40 -16.80
C GLN A 520 -9.15 -38.31 -16.03
N ILE A 521 -8.92 -38.07 -14.74
CA ILE A 521 -8.05 -38.90 -13.91
C ILE A 521 -8.62 -40.31 -13.77
N LEU A 522 -9.92 -40.44 -13.43
CA LEU A 522 -10.60 -41.74 -13.36
C LEU A 522 -10.54 -42.50 -14.70
N SER A 523 -10.62 -41.80 -15.83
CA SER A 523 -10.48 -42.43 -17.16
C SER A 523 -9.08 -43.00 -17.43
N ARG A 524 -8.02 -42.35 -16.95
CA ARG A 524 -6.63 -42.85 -17.07
C ARG A 524 -6.36 -44.01 -16.13
N VAL A 525 -6.91 -43.95 -14.92
CA VAL A 525 -6.77 -44.97 -13.88
C VAL A 525 -7.39 -46.30 -14.28
N ARG A 526 -8.50 -46.28 -15.03
CA ARG A 526 -9.13 -47.48 -15.64
C ARG A 526 -8.21 -48.25 -16.60
N ASN A 527 -7.13 -47.64 -17.07
CA ASN A 527 -6.21 -48.23 -18.06
C ASN A 527 -4.88 -48.70 -17.45
N THR A 528 -4.72 -48.72 -16.12
CA THR A 528 -3.45 -49.06 -15.45
C THR A 528 -3.61 -49.99 -14.24
N ALA A 529 -2.66 -50.91 -14.05
CA ALA A 529 -2.60 -51.83 -12.90
C ALA A 529 -2.35 -51.13 -11.54
N SER A 530 -2.02 -49.83 -11.52
CA SER A 530 -1.80 -49.03 -10.30
C SER A 530 -3.06 -48.31 -9.79
N PHE A 531 -4.24 -48.89 -10.05
CA PHE A 531 -5.55 -48.30 -9.77
C PHE A 531 -5.73 -47.89 -8.30
N ARG A 532 -5.38 -48.78 -7.37
CA ARG A 532 -5.60 -48.60 -5.92
C ARG A 532 -4.86 -47.39 -5.36
N LYS A 533 -3.57 -47.23 -5.68
CA LYS A 533 -2.73 -46.12 -5.21
C LYS A 533 -3.18 -44.75 -5.74
N THR A 534 -3.83 -44.73 -6.90
CA THR A 534 -4.34 -43.48 -7.50
C THR A 534 -5.74 -43.14 -6.99
N ALA A 535 -6.59 -44.15 -6.79
CA ALA A 535 -7.89 -43.99 -6.15
C ALA A 535 -7.76 -43.53 -4.68
N GLU A 536 -6.79 -44.07 -3.93
CA GLU A 536 -6.45 -43.63 -2.57
C GLU A 536 -6.00 -42.16 -2.50
N ARG A 537 -5.35 -41.63 -3.55
CA ARG A 537 -4.98 -40.20 -3.62
C ARG A 537 -6.18 -39.29 -3.93
N LEU A 538 -7.16 -39.78 -4.67
CA LEU A 538 -8.35 -39.01 -5.09
C LEU A 538 -9.45 -39.00 -4.02
N LEU A 539 -9.61 -40.11 -3.30
CA LEU A 539 -10.74 -40.38 -2.40
C LEU A 539 -10.35 -40.27 -0.93
N ARG A 540 -9.28 -39.56 -0.59
CA ARG A 540 -8.78 -39.48 0.79
C ARG A 540 -9.74 -38.71 1.70
N PHE A 541 -10.80 -39.35 2.14
CA PHE A 541 -11.75 -38.80 3.12
C PHE A 541 -11.12 -38.80 4.52
N SER A 542 -11.64 -37.96 5.40
CA SER A 542 -11.26 -37.93 6.83
C SER A 542 -11.55 -39.27 7.53
N ASP A 543 -12.51 -40.03 7.04
CA ASP A 543 -12.80 -41.40 7.47
C ASP A 543 -12.13 -42.42 6.52
N LYS A 544 -11.15 -43.18 7.05
CA LYS A 544 -10.45 -44.24 6.30
C LYS A 544 -11.40 -45.32 5.80
N ARG A 545 -12.49 -45.60 6.52
CA ARG A 545 -13.47 -46.64 6.18
C ARG A 545 -14.31 -46.25 4.97
N GLN A 546 -14.71 -44.99 4.89
CA GLN A 546 -15.43 -44.44 3.72
C GLN A 546 -14.53 -44.36 2.48
N THR A 547 -13.24 -44.09 2.67
CA THR A 547 -12.23 -44.14 1.60
C THR A 547 -12.11 -45.53 1.02
N GLU A 548 -11.99 -46.56 1.86
CA GLU A 548 -11.94 -47.96 1.44
C GLU A 548 -13.24 -48.42 0.74
N GLU A 549 -14.41 -48.11 1.30
CA GLU A 549 -15.70 -48.46 0.70
C GLU A 549 -15.94 -47.78 -0.67
N ALA A 550 -15.52 -46.53 -0.83
CA ALA A 550 -15.61 -45.82 -2.12
C ALA A 550 -14.66 -46.43 -3.17
N ILE A 551 -13.43 -46.77 -2.76
CA ILE A 551 -12.46 -47.47 -3.63
C ILE A 551 -13.00 -48.84 -4.04
N ASP A 552 -13.56 -49.61 -3.11
CA ASP A 552 -14.10 -50.95 -3.35
C ASP A 552 -15.35 -50.93 -4.22
N ARG A 553 -16.24 -49.94 -4.07
CA ARG A 553 -17.40 -49.76 -4.98
C ARG A 553 -16.94 -49.46 -6.40
N ILE A 554 -15.95 -48.58 -6.58
CA ILE A 554 -15.44 -48.27 -7.93
C ILE A 554 -14.72 -49.50 -8.52
N PHE A 555 -14.00 -50.26 -7.70
CA PHE A 555 -13.35 -51.51 -8.08
C PHE A 555 -14.38 -52.58 -8.52
N ALA A 556 -15.46 -52.77 -7.76
CA ALA A 556 -16.53 -53.73 -8.05
C ALA A 556 -17.25 -53.43 -9.37
N ILE A 557 -17.56 -52.15 -9.64
CA ILE A 557 -18.23 -51.77 -10.89
C ILE A 557 -17.25 -51.85 -12.09
N SER A 558 -15.93 -51.67 -11.87
CA SER A 558 -14.92 -51.91 -12.91
C SER A 558 -14.81 -53.38 -13.32
N GLN A 559 -14.91 -54.31 -12.35
CA GLN A 559 -14.90 -55.75 -12.60
C GLN A 559 -16.17 -56.22 -13.33
N GLN A 560 -17.34 -55.67 -13.02
CA GLN A 560 -18.59 -55.96 -13.73
C GLN A 560 -18.54 -55.54 -15.23
N GLN A 561 -17.81 -54.48 -15.58
CA GLN A 561 -17.62 -54.09 -16.98
C GLN A 561 -16.59 -54.95 -17.74
N GLN A 562 -15.60 -55.53 -17.06
CA GLN A 562 -14.68 -56.50 -17.69
C GLN A 562 -15.36 -57.86 -17.94
N GLN A 563 -16.23 -58.32 -17.04
CA GLN A 563 -16.97 -59.57 -17.21
C GLN A 563 -18.10 -59.49 -18.25
N SER A 564 -18.62 -58.30 -18.58
CA SER A 564 -19.64 -58.14 -19.63
C SER A 564 -19.07 -58.14 -21.06
N LYS A 565 -17.74 -58.06 -21.25
CA LYS A 565 -17.10 -58.22 -22.57
C LYS A 565 -16.90 -59.69 -22.97
N SER A 566 -17.04 -60.66 -22.07
CA SER A 566 -16.83 -62.09 -22.36
C SER A 566 -18.11 -62.89 -22.64
N LYS A 567 -19.30 -62.28 -22.64
CA LYS A 567 -20.55 -62.95 -23.04
C LYS A 567 -21.34 -62.11 -24.05
N LYS A 568 -21.09 -62.39 -25.34
CA LYS A 568 -21.96 -61.94 -26.45
C LYS A 568 -23.17 -62.89 -26.51
N ASN A 569 -24.38 -62.39 -26.24
CA ASN A 569 -25.56 -62.69 -27.07
C ASN A 569 -26.78 -61.81 -26.75
N ARG A 570 -27.24 -61.11 -27.80
CA ARG A 570 -28.59 -60.57 -28.12
C ARG A 570 -29.51 -60.11 -26.97
N ARG A 571 -29.63 -58.78 -26.80
CA ARG A 571 -30.89 -58.00 -26.91
C ARG A 571 -30.60 -56.49 -26.83
N ALA A 572 -31.44 -55.72 -27.50
CA ALA A 572 -31.28 -54.29 -27.80
C ALA A 572 -31.34 -53.37 -26.56
N GLY A 573 -30.67 -52.21 -26.68
CA GLY A 573 -31.10 -50.95 -26.08
C GLY A 573 -30.79 -50.73 -24.59
N LYS A 574 -29.61 -50.18 -24.29
CA LYS A 574 -29.38 -49.03 -23.37
C LYS A 574 -27.88 -48.82 -23.18
N ARG A 575 -27.34 -47.71 -23.70
CA ARG A 575 -26.03 -47.18 -23.31
C ARG A 575 -26.12 -46.74 -21.84
N TYR A 576 -25.81 -47.63 -20.89
CA TYR A 576 -25.60 -47.23 -19.50
C TYR A 576 -24.23 -46.54 -19.37
N LYS A 577 -24.25 -45.21 -19.30
CA LYS A 577 -23.08 -44.39 -18.95
C LYS A 577 -22.76 -44.63 -17.47
N PHE A 578 -21.59 -45.20 -17.19
CA PHE A 578 -21.02 -45.31 -15.83
C PHE A 578 -20.88 -43.95 -15.10
N VAL A 579 -20.93 -42.85 -15.85
CA VAL A 579 -20.63 -41.49 -15.38
C VAL A 579 -21.66 -40.96 -14.37
N ASP A 580 -22.88 -41.51 -14.33
CA ASP A 580 -23.97 -40.99 -13.49
C ASP A 580 -24.09 -41.67 -12.11
N ALA A 581 -23.21 -42.65 -11.79
CA ALA A 581 -23.32 -43.48 -10.58
C ALA A 581 -22.27 -43.20 -9.49
N VAL A 582 -21.34 -42.27 -9.71
CA VAL A 582 -20.42 -41.79 -8.66
C VAL A 582 -21.09 -40.59 -7.98
N PRO A 583 -21.30 -40.60 -6.65
CA PRO A 583 -21.83 -39.44 -5.95
C PRO A 583 -20.98 -38.20 -6.23
N ASP A 584 -21.59 -37.02 -6.47
CA ASP A 584 -20.85 -35.75 -6.64
C ASP A 584 -20.04 -35.47 -5.37
N ILE A 585 -18.76 -35.86 -5.40
CA ILE A 585 -17.85 -35.80 -4.25
C ILE A 585 -17.74 -34.35 -3.76
N PHE A 586 -17.76 -33.39 -4.69
CA PHE A 586 -17.68 -31.97 -4.38
C PHE A 586 -18.95 -31.47 -3.68
N ALA A 587 -20.15 -31.94 -4.07
CA ALA A 587 -21.37 -31.63 -3.32
C ALA A 587 -21.34 -32.18 -1.89
N GLN A 588 -20.77 -33.37 -1.68
CA GLN A 588 -20.59 -33.91 -0.32
C GLN A 588 -19.59 -33.10 0.51
N ILE A 589 -18.48 -32.68 -0.10
CA ILE A 589 -17.50 -31.78 0.52
C ILE A 589 -18.19 -30.48 0.95
N GLU A 590 -19.02 -29.88 0.10
CA GLU A 590 -19.74 -28.64 0.40
C GLU A 590 -20.74 -28.80 1.55
N VAL A 591 -21.48 -29.91 1.61
CA VAL A 591 -22.41 -30.19 2.72
C VAL A 591 -21.65 -30.37 4.03
N ASN A 592 -20.52 -31.07 4.00
CA ASN A 592 -19.67 -31.26 5.17
C ASN A 592 -19.05 -29.94 5.63
N GLU A 593 -18.52 -29.13 4.71
CA GLU A 593 -17.99 -27.80 4.98
C GLU A 593 -19.08 -26.89 5.61
N LYS A 594 -20.29 -26.86 5.04
CA LYS A 594 -21.42 -26.09 5.60
C LYS A 594 -21.74 -26.51 7.03
N LYS A 595 -21.78 -27.83 7.31
CA LYS A 595 -22.03 -28.35 8.67
C LYS A 595 -20.91 -27.95 9.65
N VAL A 596 -19.65 -28.02 9.22
CA VAL A 596 -18.50 -27.62 10.05
C VAL A 596 -18.55 -26.12 10.32
N ARG A 597 -18.83 -25.30 9.30
CA ARG A 597 -18.92 -23.84 9.43
C ARG A 597 -20.07 -23.40 10.33
N GLN A 598 -21.23 -24.05 10.24
CA GLN A 598 -22.35 -23.81 11.16
C GLN A 598 -21.98 -24.15 12.61
N LYS A 599 -21.30 -25.28 12.83
CA LYS A 599 -20.80 -25.65 14.17
C LYS A 599 -19.80 -24.61 14.70
N ALA A 600 -18.85 -24.18 13.87
CA ALA A 600 -17.88 -23.15 14.23
C ALA A 600 -18.54 -21.80 14.55
N GLN A 601 -19.55 -21.39 13.77
CA GLN A 601 -20.33 -20.16 14.04
C GLN A 601 -21.12 -20.26 15.36
N ILE A 602 -21.71 -21.41 15.67
CA ILE A 602 -22.42 -21.64 16.94
C ILE A 602 -21.45 -21.62 18.13
N LEU A 603 -20.22 -22.13 17.96
CA LEU A 603 -19.17 -22.03 18.98
C LEU A 603 -18.68 -20.59 19.16
N ALA A 604 -18.41 -19.87 18.07
CA ALA A 604 -17.98 -18.47 18.10
C ALA A 604 -19.04 -17.52 18.67
N GLN A 605 -20.33 -17.86 18.59
CA GLN A 605 -21.41 -17.11 19.26
C GLN A 605 -21.55 -17.40 20.76
N LYS A 606 -20.90 -18.46 21.27
CA LYS A 606 -20.91 -18.83 22.69
C LYS A 606 -19.70 -18.30 23.46
N GLU A 607 -18.64 -17.90 22.77
CA GLU A 607 -17.50 -17.22 23.36
C GLU A 607 -17.81 -15.72 23.48
N LEU A 608 -17.68 -15.16 24.69
CA LEU A 608 -17.73 -13.71 24.95
C LEU A 608 -16.72 -12.98 24.05
N PRO A 609 -16.91 -11.69 23.73
CA PRO A 609 -16.01 -10.97 22.83
C PRO A 609 -14.59 -11.00 23.41
N ILE A 610 -13.72 -11.77 22.78
CA ILE A 610 -12.30 -11.83 23.07
C ILE A 610 -11.70 -10.52 22.53
N ASP A 611 -10.85 -9.91 23.34
CA ASP A 611 -10.09 -8.72 23.00
C ASP A 611 -9.31 -8.94 21.68
N GLU A 612 -9.75 -8.29 20.60
CA GLU A 612 -9.23 -8.48 19.23
C GLU A 612 -7.77 -8.01 19.06
N ASP A 613 -7.19 -7.40 20.10
CA ASP A 613 -5.80 -6.93 20.16
C ASP A 613 -4.78 -8.09 20.25
N GLU A 614 -5.16 -9.30 20.67
CA GLU A 614 -4.24 -10.46 20.72
C GLU A 614 -4.17 -11.25 19.40
N GLU A 615 -5.26 -11.36 18.64
CA GLU A 615 -5.31 -12.25 17.46
C GLU A 615 -4.49 -11.71 16.27
N MET A 616 -4.26 -10.39 16.21
CA MET A 616 -3.43 -9.77 15.17
C MET A 616 -1.92 -9.97 15.40
N LYS A 617 -1.49 -10.32 16.63
CA LYS A 617 -0.09 -10.69 16.90
C LYS A 617 0.28 -12.02 16.24
N ASP A 618 -0.60 -13.01 16.31
CA ASP A 618 -0.32 -14.37 15.81
C ASP A 618 -0.25 -14.48 14.28
N LEU A 619 -0.86 -13.54 13.54
CA LEU A 619 -0.76 -13.49 12.07
C LEU A 619 0.51 -12.78 11.56
N LEU A 620 1.22 -12.04 12.43
CA LEU A 620 2.47 -11.34 12.13
C LEU A 620 3.73 -12.10 12.59
N ASP A 621 3.57 -13.16 13.39
CA ASP A 621 4.66 -14.06 13.80
C ASP A 621 5.26 -14.91 12.65
N PHE A 622 4.75 -14.79 11.42
CA PHE A 622 5.41 -15.34 10.22
C PHE A 622 6.40 -14.38 9.55
N VAL A 623 6.60 -13.16 10.07
CA VAL A 623 7.60 -12.21 9.56
C VAL A 623 8.67 -11.80 10.58
N ASP A 624 8.48 -11.97 11.89
CA ASP A 624 9.53 -11.67 12.88
C ASP A 624 9.70 -12.77 13.93
N VAL A 625 10.60 -13.72 13.66
CA VAL A 625 11.20 -14.52 14.75
C VAL A 625 12.53 -13.88 15.13
N THR A 626 12.47 -12.86 15.97
CA THR A 626 13.58 -12.45 16.82
C THR A 626 13.24 -12.78 18.27
N TYR A 627 13.96 -13.74 18.83
CA TYR A 627 13.87 -14.16 20.22
C TYR A 627 14.27 -13.00 21.16
N GLU A 628 13.31 -12.45 21.91
CA GLU A 628 13.59 -11.82 23.20
C GLU A 628 12.94 -12.60 24.33
N LYS A 629 13.77 -13.01 25.29
CA LYS A 629 13.36 -13.66 26.54
C LYS A 629 13.18 -12.58 27.60
N HIS A 630 11.94 -12.43 28.08
CA HIS A 630 11.63 -11.69 29.30
C HIS A 630 12.48 -12.18 30.49
N LYS A 631 13.09 -11.23 31.21
CA LYS A 631 13.55 -11.41 32.60
C LYS A 631 12.81 -10.42 33.49
N ASN A 632 12.09 -10.95 34.47
CA ASN A 632 11.57 -10.22 35.63
C ASN A 632 12.72 -9.67 36.48
N GLY A 633 12.55 -8.46 37.03
CA GLY A 633 13.40 -7.95 38.11
C GLY A 633 13.22 -6.47 38.46
N GLY A 634 12.43 -6.19 39.49
CA GLY A 634 12.73 -5.30 40.62
C GLY A 634 13.25 -3.87 40.40
N LEU A 635 12.38 -2.91 40.77
CA LEU A 635 12.63 -1.64 41.48
C LEU A 635 14.09 -1.31 41.88
N ILE A 636 14.60 -0.12 41.49
CA ILE A 636 15.45 0.78 42.31
C ILE A 636 15.50 2.19 41.67
N LYS A 637 15.26 3.21 42.51
CA LYS A 637 15.40 4.67 42.27
C LYS A 637 16.86 5.08 42.02
N GLY A 638 17.11 6.13 41.20
CA GLY A 638 18.37 6.87 41.27
C GLY A 638 18.61 7.96 40.21
N ARG A 639 18.34 9.22 40.61
CA ARG A 639 18.89 10.53 40.19
C ARG A 639 19.94 10.67 39.06
N PHE A 640 19.66 11.66 38.20
CA PHE A 640 20.51 12.77 37.70
C PHE A 640 22.04 12.60 37.58
N GLY A 641 22.59 12.98 36.41
CA GLY A 641 24.00 13.37 36.30
C GLY A 641 24.50 13.61 34.87
N GLN A 642 24.70 14.87 34.55
CA GLN A 642 25.26 15.47 33.33
C GLN A 642 26.79 15.27 33.22
N SER A 643 27.35 15.08 32.02
CA SER A 643 28.69 15.53 31.53
C SER A 643 29.14 14.68 30.33
N GLN A 644 29.29 15.26 29.13
CA GLN A 644 30.44 16.01 28.58
C GLN A 644 31.49 15.12 27.87
N ILE A 645 31.67 15.46 26.59
CA ILE A 645 32.61 15.02 25.55
C ILE A 645 34.07 15.02 26.03
N VAL A 646 34.89 14.02 25.63
CA VAL A 646 36.28 14.20 25.14
C VAL A 646 36.74 12.97 24.33
N THR A 647 37.33 13.27 23.18
CA THR A 647 38.16 12.49 22.23
C THR A 647 39.45 11.88 22.82
N ALA A 648 39.86 10.67 22.38
CA ALA A 648 41.14 10.42 21.67
C ALA A 648 41.65 8.96 21.71
N THR A 649 42.10 8.49 20.53
CA THR A 649 43.28 7.65 20.22
C THR A 649 43.41 6.18 20.64
N HIS A 650 43.61 5.37 19.58
CA HIS A 650 44.21 4.03 19.49
C HIS A 650 45.25 3.64 20.57
N SER A 651 45.12 2.42 21.09
CA SER A 651 46.26 1.54 21.39
C SER A 651 45.86 0.06 21.24
N LYS A 652 46.73 -0.70 20.56
CA LYS A 652 46.66 -2.17 20.42
C LYS A 652 47.29 -2.82 21.66
N ALA A 653 46.59 -3.75 22.28
CA ALA A 653 47.15 -4.84 23.07
C ALA A 653 46.37 -6.14 22.75
N PRO A 654 47.04 -7.28 22.48
CA PRO A 654 46.36 -8.52 22.09
C PRO A 654 45.93 -9.28 23.34
N SER A 655 44.63 -9.52 23.50
CA SER A 655 44.09 -10.34 24.60
C SER A 655 44.22 -11.83 24.27
N LEU A 656 44.58 -12.62 25.27
CA LEU A 656 44.76 -14.07 25.23
C LEU A 656 43.54 -14.89 24.73
N SER A 657 42.40 -14.27 24.42
CA SER A 657 41.20 -14.97 23.94
C SER A 657 41.34 -15.49 22.50
N ALA A 658 42.10 -14.81 21.64
CA ALA A 658 42.23 -15.19 20.22
C ALA A 658 42.99 -16.52 20.02
N SER A 659 43.82 -16.94 20.98
CA SER A 659 44.58 -18.19 20.92
C SER A 659 43.70 -19.42 21.18
N TYR A 660 42.74 -19.33 22.10
CA TYR A 660 41.87 -20.45 22.44
C TYR A 660 40.84 -20.71 21.35
N THR A 661 40.29 -19.66 20.75
CA THR A 661 39.28 -19.77 19.68
C THR A 661 39.87 -20.39 18.41
N ARG A 662 41.10 -20.04 18.03
CA ARG A 662 41.80 -20.65 16.88
C ARG A 662 42.17 -22.11 17.13
N LEU A 663 42.68 -22.45 18.32
CA LEU A 663 43.00 -23.83 18.67
C LEU A 663 41.73 -24.70 18.67
N PHE A 664 40.63 -24.15 19.17
CA PHE A 664 39.33 -24.81 19.21
C PHE A 664 38.73 -25.04 17.81
N LEU A 665 38.80 -24.05 16.90
CA LEU A 665 38.35 -24.20 15.51
C LEU A 665 39.18 -25.22 14.73
N ILE A 666 40.51 -25.26 14.93
CA ILE A 666 41.40 -26.24 14.30
C ILE A 666 41.06 -27.66 14.79
N LEU A 667 40.79 -27.84 16.08
CA LEU A 667 40.40 -29.13 16.65
C LEU A 667 39.08 -29.65 16.06
N ASN A 668 38.10 -28.75 15.89
CA ASN A 668 36.78 -29.09 15.33
C ASN A 668 36.87 -29.47 13.85
N ILE A 669 37.66 -28.76 13.05
CA ILE A 669 37.89 -29.10 11.65
C ILE A 669 38.60 -30.47 11.54
N ALA A 670 39.58 -30.73 12.41
CA ALA A 670 40.27 -32.02 12.44
C ALA A 670 39.32 -33.18 12.81
N ILE A 671 38.46 -33.00 13.80
CA ILE A 671 37.46 -34.00 14.21
C ILE A 671 36.46 -34.26 13.08
N PHE A 672 35.99 -33.21 12.39
CA PHE A 672 35.10 -33.35 11.24
C PHE A 672 35.72 -34.19 10.11
N PHE A 673 36.98 -33.95 9.76
CA PHE A 673 37.66 -34.74 8.73
C PHE A 673 37.94 -36.18 9.16
N VAL A 674 38.22 -36.44 10.44
CA VAL A 674 38.37 -37.80 10.98
C VAL A 674 37.04 -38.54 10.96
N MET A 675 35.94 -37.88 11.33
CA MET A 675 34.58 -38.41 11.26
C MET A 675 34.16 -38.72 9.83
N LEU A 676 34.48 -37.83 8.88
CA LEU A 676 34.22 -38.03 7.45
C LEU A 676 35.04 -39.21 6.88
N ALA A 677 36.30 -39.36 7.30
CA ALA A 677 37.14 -40.49 6.93
C ALA A 677 36.66 -41.82 7.53
N MET A 678 36.19 -41.83 8.78
CA MET A 678 35.50 -42.98 9.39
C MET A 678 34.19 -43.29 8.65
N GLN A 679 33.45 -42.28 8.20
CA GLN A 679 32.20 -42.45 7.46
C GLN A 679 32.45 -43.10 6.09
N LEU A 680 33.50 -42.71 5.37
CA LEU A 680 33.89 -43.29 4.09
C LEU A 680 34.42 -44.72 4.21
N THR A 681 35.13 -45.05 5.30
CA THR A 681 35.64 -46.41 5.56
C THR A 681 34.56 -47.36 6.10
N TYR A 682 33.60 -46.88 6.90
CA TYR A 682 32.52 -47.71 7.46
C TYR A 682 31.37 -48.00 6.47
N PHE A 683 31.14 -47.10 5.49
CA PHE A 683 30.15 -47.31 4.42
C PHE A 683 30.51 -48.45 3.46
N GLN A 684 31.78 -48.85 3.41
CA GLN A 684 32.19 -50.04 2.67
C GLN A 684 31.84 -51.36 3.38
N ARG A 685 31.41 -51.36 4.65
CA ARG A 685 31.32 -52.61 5.45
C ARG A 685 30.15 -52.85 6.40
N ALA A 686 29.19 -51.94 6.60
CA ALA A 686 28.14 -52.17 7.62
C ALA A 686 26.70 -52.35 7.08
N GLN A 687 26.06 -53.45 7.51
CA GLN A 687 24.76 -53.96 7.07
C GLN A 687 23.61 -53.79 8.09
N SER A 688 23.75 -53.01 9.18
CA SER A 688 22.70 -52.94 10.21
C SER A 688 22.25 -51.51 10.61
N LEU A 689 20.93 -51.39 10.80
CA LEU A 689 20.17 -50.15 11.07
C LEU A 689 20.56 -49.46 12.38
N HIS A 690 21.18 -50.17 13.32
CA HIS A 690 21.53 -49.65 14.65
C HIS A 690 22.79 -48.77 14.61
N GLY A 691 23.77 -49.13 13.77
CA GLY A 691 24.96 -48.31 13.54
C GLY A 691 24.63 -46.96 12.88
N GLN A 692 23.64 -46.94 11.99
CA GLN A 692 23.17 -45.72 11.35
C GLN A 692 22.52 -44.75 12.35
N ARG A 693 21.73 -45.25 13.31
CA ARG A 693 21.08 -44.42 14.34
C ARG A 693 22.08 -43.80 15.31
N CYS A 694 23.11 -44.54 15.71
CA CYS A 694 24.18 -44.00 16.55
C CYS A 694 24.96 -42.90 15.81
N LEU A 695 25.23 -43.09 14.51
CA LEU A 695 25.89 -42.08 13.68
C LEU A 695 25.05 -40.79 13.52
N TYR A 696 23.74 -40.92 13.29
CA TYR A 696 22.84 -39.75 13.23
C TYR A 696 22.74 -39.03 14.56
N ALA A 697 22.76 -39.75 15.69
CA ALA A 697 22.78 -39.13 17.01
C ALA A 697 24.06 -38.33 17.26
N VAL A 698 25.22 -38.84 16.84
CA VAL A 698 26.49 -38.12 16.97
C VAL A 698 26.53 -36.90 16.03
N LEU A 699 26.09 -37.02 14.78
CA LEU A 699 26.00 -35.88 13.84
C LEU A 699 25.03 -34.79 14.32
N LEU A 700 23.95 -35.18 15.01
CA LEU A 700 23.00 -34.25 15.60
C LEU A 700 23.65 -33.49 16.77
N ILE A 701 24.39 -34.18 17.63
CA ILE A 701 25.13 -33.55 18.74
C ILE A 701 26.20 -32.60 18.19
N ASP A 702 26.94 -33.01 17.16
CA ASP A 702 27.99 -32.21 16.54
C ASP A 702 27.41 -30.96 15.82
N SER A 703 26.26 -31.11 15.16
CA SER A 703 25.51 -29.99 14.58
C SER A 703 25.00 -29.02 15.64
N CYS A 704 24.53 -29.53 16.79
CA CYS A 704 24.13 -28.72 17.93
C CYS A 704 25.31 -27.95 18.53
N ILE A 705 26.49 -28.56 18.63
CA ILE A 705 27.71 -27.91 19.12
C ILE A 705 28.15 -26.81 18.14
N LEU A 706 28.14 -27.07 16.83
CA LEU A 706 28.44 -26.06 15.79
C LEU A 706 27.44 -24.90 15.81
N LEU A 707 26.15 -25.16 16.02
CA LEU A 707 25.14 -24.12 16.19
C LEU A 707 25.36 -23.30 17.45
N TRP A 708 25.79 -23.95 18.54
CA TRP A 708 26.10 -23.28 19.80
C TRP A 708 27.32 -22.36 19.66
N LEU A 709 28.32 -22.80 18.90
CA LEU A 709 29.52 -22.03 18.57
C LEU A 709 29.22 -20.86 17.63
N TYR A 710 28.41 -21.06 16.60
CA TYR A 710 27.96 -19.99 15.71
C TYR A 710 27.17 -18.93 16.49
N SER A 711 26.26 -19.38 17.38
CA SER A 711 25.49 -18.50 18.26
C SER A 711 26.41 -17.70 19.19
N SER A 712 27.41 -18.35 19.80
CA SER A 712 28.38 -17.70 20.68
C SER A 712 29.33 -16.74 19.96
N CYS A 713 29.65 -16.97 18.68
CA CYS A 713 30.47 -16.06 17.88
C CYS A 713 29.68 -14.81 17.42
N SER A 714 28.35 -14.91 17.28
CA SER A 714 27.53 -13.78 16.82
C SER A 714 27.29 -12.68 17.87
N GLN A 715 27.59 -12.94 19.15
CA GLN A 715 27.28 -12.02 20.27
C GLN A 715 28.47 -11.25 20.85
N SER A 716 29.70 -11.48 20.38
CA SER A 716 30.83 -10.61 20.67
C SER A 716 31.79 -10.64 19.49
N GLN A 717 32.01 -9.49 18.84
CA GLN A 717 32.84 -9.36 17.63
C GLN A 717 34.12 -10.22 17.68
N CYS A 718 34.10 -11.32 16.93
CA CYS A 718 35.24 -12.12 16.51
C CYS A 718 34.97 -12.56 15.07
#